data_AF-A0A8T5EGH4-F1
#
_entry.id   AF-A0A8T5EGH4-F1
#
_cell.length_a   1.000
_cell.length_b   1.000
_cell.length_c   1.000
_cell.angle_alpha   90.00
_cell.angle_beta   90.00
_cell.angle_gamma   90.00
#
_symmetry.space_group_name_H-M   'P 1'
#
loop_
_entity.id
_entity.type
_entity.pdbx_description
1 polymer ?
#
loop_
_entity_poly.entity_id
_entity_poly.type
_entity_poly.pdbx_seq_one_letter_code
_entity_poly.pdbx_strand_id
1 'polypeptide(L)'
;MRTRSIILALVALAALIITPSMTAMPGGIGSGADNGCSCHNSASENTQLVIDGLPDVFNGSVEYNFNLTIENSAVTGEGGNGRLGGFRIFASSGIIVGEADTTTEIDGGITHSNSGNAQRTWSFTWTAPSDDSESVEFTVLGNAVNGADGPGGDQWAMDQFTIAGASAGDSGPQAPPLTVLMTAILLAAVLFVLGLMYVFYARNPEGFSIANFSSFMKALLTTTDHKGVGLLYTLYGLFFFVIGGLLAMIFRIQLMFPENDFLSYNEYNSFFTLHGTTMVFLAAMPMVAGFANYIVPLQIGAKDLAFPRINALGFWLVAFSCILLYAGVFSGEGADISWVMYPPYSSLLGDGDFANSAGTVFFLGGIVMLGASSTLAGVNFITTIFTMRAPGVSWMKMPLFTWSILVSMFMLYISLPALIVGILFLFLDHTIHTSFFAVNAGDPILFQHLFWFFGHPEVYVVVVPAFGIVSEVLATSARRSIFGYKSMVYAMAGIGIVGFFVWGHHMLTSGMDPGLRVIMMATTMLVAIPTGVKIFNWLATLWGGSLVIKTHTLWSLGFLLTFTLGGISGMFFPVTGLTAHLHETYFVVAHFHYVFVGGVVFGLYSGLYYWFPKATGRRMDERMGIIHFLASFITYNAAFWPMHEVGVMGMPRRTHTYTVESGYADLNFAISLAAFAFGIVQLLLIWNIIYSVKKGKPAGEDPWGGWSLEWTTPSPPPTPSFDVIPTQLDDNDHHEDGFLMRIVKRLWAIGDKEEVSQ
;
A
#
# COMPACT_ATOMS: atom_id res chain seq x y z
N MET A 1 11.85 18.49 45.47
CA MET A 1 11.70 18.01 44.07
C MET A 1 12.57 18.77 43.08
N ARG A 2 12.57 20.12 43.06
CA ARG A 2 13.44 20.90 42.16
C ARG A 2 14.95 20.62 42.26
N THR A 3 15.48 20.33 43.45
CA THR A 3 16.93 20.07 43.65
C THR A 3 17.36 18.68 43.17
N ARG A 4 16.47 17.68 43.19
CA ARG A 4 16.78 16.31 42.71
C ARG A 4 16.75 16.21 41.18
N SER A 5 15.88 16.98 40.52
CA SER A 5 15.81 17.06 39.06
C SER A 5 17.01 17.80 38.45
N ILE A 6 17.55 18.80 39.14
CA ILE A 6 18.78 19.51 38.72
C ILE A 6 20.01 18.62 38.92
N ILE A 7 20.08 17.85 40.01
CA ILE A 7 21.15 16.86 40.22
C ILE A 7 21.09 15.73 39.18
N LEU A 8 19.90 15.21 38.84
CA LEU A 8 19.74 14.21 37.77
C LEU A 8 20.09 14.76 36.38
N ALA A 9 19.74 16.01 36.07
CA ALA A 9 20.12 16.66 34.82
C ALA A 9 21.62 16.95 34.74
N LEU A 10 22.26 17.34 35.86
CA LEU A 10 23.70 17.56 35.94
C LEU A 10 24.50 16.24 35.93
N VAL A 11 23.96 15.14 36.49
CA VAL A 11 24.52 13.80 36.38
C VAL A 11 24.40 13.27 34.95
N ALA A 12 23.28 13.54 34.26
CA ALA A 12 23.12 13.22 32.84
C ALA A 12 24.01 14.08 31.92
N LEU A 13 24.25 15.36 32.27
CA LEU A 13 25.17 16.24 31.52
C LEU A 13 26.65 15.93 31.80
N ALA A 14 27.00 15.55 33.04
CA ALA A 14 28.36 15.13 33.40
C ALA A 14 28.71 13.74 32.83
N ALA A 15 27.71 12.87 32.64
CA ALA A 15 27.86 11.61 31.92
C ALA A 15 28.06 11.80 30.40
N LEU A 16 27.76 12.98 29.87
CA LEU A 16 27.91 13.32 28.44
C LEU A 16 29.19 14.10 28.11
N ILE A 17 30.06 14.40 29.09
CA ILE A 17 31.30 15.16 28.86
C ILE A 17 32.46 14.56 29.67
N ILE A 18 32.85 13.32 29.38
CA ILE A 18 34.23 12.84 29.54
C ILE A 18 34.54 11.83 28.42
N THR A 19 35.06 12.33 27.31
CA THR A 19 36.04 11.61 26.47
C THR A 19 37.33 12.43 26.57
N PRO A 20 38.50 11.84 26.88
CA PRO A 20 39.21 11.05 25.87
C PRO A 20 39.89 9.81 26.48
N SER A 21 40.18 8.75 25.77
CA SER A 21 41.14 8.72 24.67
C SER A 21 41.15 7.29 24.13
N MET A 22 41.33 7.18 22.82
CA MET A 22 41.63 5.91 22.19
C MET A 22 42.96 5.39 22.75
N THR A 23 42.94 4.13 23.16
CA THR A 23 44.12 3.27 23.16
C THR A 23 43.87 2.23 22.08
N ALA A 24 44.42 2.49 20.88
CA ALA A 24 44.69 1.39 19.98
C ALA A 24 45.89 0.62 20.56
N MET A 25 45.73 -0.69 20.74
CA MET A 25 46.67 -1.76 20.34
C MET A 25 46.32 -3.07 21.10
N PRO A 26 46.59 -4.27 20.57
CA PRO A 26 46.96 -4.61 19.19
C PRO A 26 46.23 -5.86 18.60
N GLY A 27 46.03 -5.86 17.27
CA GLY A 27 45.87 -7.05 16.40
C GLY A 27 44.51 -7.76 16.40
N GLY A 28 43.63 -7.41 15.45
CA GLY A 28 42.38 -8.15 15.18
C GLY A 28 41.43 -7.38 14.26
N ILE A 29 40.75 -8.07 13.33
CA ILE A 29 39.69 -7.48 12.49
C ILE A 29 38.41 -7.40 13.35
N GLY A 30 37.93 -6.21 13.70
CA GLY A 30 36.72 -6.02 14.54
C GLY A 30 35.38 -6.00 13.77
N SER A 31 34.24 -5.89 14.47
CA SER A 31 32.86 -5.83 13.93
C SER A 31 32.59 -4.77 12.86
N GLY A 32 33.41 -3.71 12.77
CA GLY A 32 33.33 -2.73 11.68
C GLY A 32 33.70 -3.29 10.29
N ALA A 33 34.08 -4.56 10.19
CA ALA A 33 34.52 -5.21 8.96
C ALA A 33 33.57 -6.32 8.46
N ASP A 34 32.35 -6.43 9.00
CA ASP A 34 31.38 -7.47 8.60
C ASP A 34 30.96 -7.36 7.12
N ASN A 35 31.18 -6.20 6.49
CA ASN A 35 31.01 -5.95 5.05
C ASN A 35 32.34 -5.78 4.29
N GLY A 36 33.46 -6.24 4.87
CA GLY A 36 34.82 -6.10 4.36
C GLY A 36 35.73 -5.21 5.21
N CYS A 37 37.04 -5.38 5.07
CA CYS A 37 38.02 -4.63 5.86
C CYS A 37 37.96 -3.13 5.56
N SER A 38 37.49 -2.33 6.52
CA SER A 38 37.31 -0.87 6.43
C SER A 38 38.59 -0.05 6.18
N CYS A 39 39.76 -0.69 6.21
CA CYS A 39 41.05 -0.10 5.87
C CYS A 39 41.46 -0.26 4.39
N HIS A 40 40.65 -0.95 3.57
CA HIS A 40 40.95 -1.25 2.15
C HIS A 40 39.73 -1.04 1.25
N ASN A 41 39.97 -0.74 -0.03
CA ASN A 41 38.90 -0.40 -0.97
C ASN A 41 38.01 -1.61 -1.37
N SER A 42 38.61 -2.73 -1.79
CA SER A 42 37.90 -3.92 -2.29
C SER A 42 38.69 -5.21 -2.05
N ALA A 43 38.03 -6.37 -2.06
CA ALA A 43 38.67 -7.69 -1.99
C ALA A 43 39.60 -7.92 -3.20
N SER A 44 40.65 -8.72 -3.02
CA SER A 44 41.66 -9.01 -4.04
C SER A 44 41.63 -10.46 -4.48
N GLU A 45 41.57 -10.69 -5.79
CA GLU A 45 41.68 -12.04 -6.38
C GLU A 45 43.02 -12.74 -6.11
N ASN A 46 44.04 -11.98 -5.68
CA ASN A 46 45.37 -12.52 -5.34
C ASN A 46 45.45 -13.08 -3.92
N THR A 47 44.45 -12.82 -3.06
CA THR A 47 44.35 -13.43 -1.72
C THR A 47 43.34 -14.56 -1.78
N GLN A 48 43.77 -15.79 -1.48
CA GLN A 48 42.90 -16.97 -1.41
C GLN A 48 42.82 -17.48 0.02
N LEU A 49 41.59 -17.85 0.43
CA LEU A 49 41.32 -18.49 1.71
C LEU A 49 41.20 -19.99 1.46
N VAL A 50 42.11 -20.77 2.02
CA VAL A 50 42.13 -22.23 1.89
C VAL A 50 41.72 -22.82 3.24
N ILE A 51 40.59 -23.51 3.26
CA ILE A 51 40.03 -24.16 4.44
C ILE A 51 40.12 -25.67 4.24
N ASP A 52 40.80 -26.36 5.15
CA ASP A 52 41.01 -27.81 5.07
C ASP A 52 40.63 -28.48 6.39
N GLY A 53 39.88 -29.58 6.33
CA GLY A 53 39.46 -30.37 7.49
C GLY A 53 38.01 -30.20 7.96
N LEU A 54 37.23 -29.29 7.36
CA LEU A 54 35.77 -29.25 7.58
C LEU A 54 35.07 -30.36 6.78
N PRO A 55 33.98 -30.95 7.31
CA PRO A 55 33.25 -32.01 6.63
C PRO A 55 32.31 -31.46 5.55
N ASP A 56 31.92 -32.30 4.59
CA ASP A 56 30.85 -31.97 3.65
C ASP A 56 29.46 -31.91 4.35
N VAL A 57 29.30 -32.70 5.42
CA VAL A 57 28.07 -32.80 6.23
C VAL A 57 28.47 -33.00 7.71
N PHE A 58 27.81 -32.30 8.63
CA PHE A 58 28.09 -32.42 10.07
C PHE A 58 27.12 -33.35 10.80
N ASN A 59 27.59 -34.02 11.85
CA ASN A 59 26.73 -34.70 12.82
C ASN A 59 26.62 -33.85 14.09
N GLY A 60 25.47 -33.91 14.76
CA GLY A 60 25.19 -33.07 15.92
C GLY A 60 26.20 -33.27 17.06
N SER A 61 26.68 -32.18 17.65
CA SER A 61 27.64 -32.17 18.76
C SER A 61 28.99 -32.84 18.48
N VAL A 62 29.38 -33.03 17.22
CA VAL A 62 30.70 -33.56 16.84
C VAL A 62 31.71 -32.44 16.68
N GLU A 63 32.96 -32.71 17.07
CA GLU A 63 34.09 -31.79 16.90
C GLU A 63 34.84 -32.07 15.59
N TYR A 64 35.10 -31.02 14.81
CA TYR A 64 35.85 -31.05 13.56
C TYR A 64 37.07 -30.16 13.67
N ASN A 65 38.25 -30.71 13.40
CA ASN A 65 39.49 -29.93 13.36
C ASN A 65 39.75 -29.45 11.95
N PHE A 66 39.96 -28.16 11.77
CA PHE A 66 40.22 -27.57 10.46
C PHE A 66 41.29 -26.48 10.55
N ASN A 67 41.95 -26.24 9.43
CA ASN A 67 42.96 -25.22 9.27
C ASN A 67 42.48 -24.15 8.28
N LEU A 68 42.73 -22.89 8.61
CA LEU A 68 42.59 -21.77 7.67
C LEU A 68 43.97 -21.31 7.24
N THR A 69 44.24 -21.30 5.93
CA THR A 69 45.46 -20.76 5.33
C THR A 69 45.14 -19.60 4.40
N ILE A 70 45.87 -18.49 4.54
CA ILE A 70 45.75 -17.31 3.68
C ILE A 70 46.91 -17.30 2.69
N GLU A 71 46.61 -17.66 1.44
CA GLU A 71 47.60 -17.67 0.37
C GLU A 71 47.60 -16.35 -0.40
N ASN A 72 48.76 -15.73 -0.55
CA ASN A 72 48.93 -14.57 -1.42
C ASN A 72 50.40 -14.48 -1.87
N SER A 73 50.64 -14.62 -3.18
CA SER A 73 51.99 -14.58 -3.75
C SER A 73 52.54 -13.17 -4.00
N ALA A 74 51.68 -12.15 -3.96
CA ALA A 74 52.05 -10.75 -4.21
C ALA A 74 52.50 -10.00 -2.94
N VAL A 75 52.14 -10.50 -1.75
CA VAL A 75 52.39 -9.84 -0.46
C VAL A 75 53.21 -10.78 0.44
N THR A 76 54.53 -10.57 0.51
CA THR A 76 55.51 -11.48 1.14
C THR A 76 55.95 -11.10 2.56
N GLY A 77 55.52 -9.96 3.11
CA GLY A 77 55.81 -9.57 4.50
C GLY A 77 57.20 -8.95 4.76
N GLU A 78 57.87 -8.42 3.73
CA GLU A 78 59.27 -7.93 3.80
C GLU A 78 59.47 -6.57 4.51
N GLY A 79 58.40 -5.93 5.02
CA GLY A 79 58.46 -4.59 5.64
C GLY A 79 59.09 -4.50 7.04
N GLY A 80 59.50 -5.63 7.65
CA GLY A 80 60.36 -5.65 8.84
C GLY A 80 59.67 -5.67 10.21
N ASN A 81 58.33 -5.61 10.29
CA ASN A 81 57.59 -5.72 11.56
C ASN A 81 57.14 -7.16 11.92
N GLY A 82 57.47 -8.15 11.09
CA GLY A 82 57.21 -9.58 11.34
C GLY A 82 55.76 -10.03 11.19
N ARG A 83 54.85 -9.17 10.72
CA ARG A 83 53.43 -9.49 10.52
C ARG A 83 53.20 -10.02 9.11
N LEU A 84 52.48 -11.14 8.99
CA LEU A 84 52.22 -11.83 7.74
C LEU A 84 50.75 -11.82 7.32
N GLY A 85 49.81 -11.78 8.25
CA GLY A 85 48.38 -11.74 7.94
C GLY A 85 47.48 -11.84 9.16
N GLY A 86 46.19 -11.84 8.92
CA GLY A 86 45.17 -11.95 9.95
C GLY A 86 43.87 -12.54 9.38
N PHE A 87 43.02 -13.02 10.26
CA PHE A 87 41.71 -13.58 9.88
C PHE A 87 40.62 -13.14 10.83
N ARG A 88 39.37 -13.35 10.40
CA ARG A 88 38.20 -13.44 11.26
C ARG A 88 37.28 -14.54 10.73
N ILE A 89 36.79 -15.39 11.61
CA ILE A 89 35.87 -16.47 11.27
C ILE A 89 34.64 -16.45 12.17
N PHE A 90 33.48 -16.69 11.58
CA PHE A 90 32.23 -16.90 12.28
C PHE A 90 31.42 -18.04 11.66
N ALA A 91 30.66 -18.72 12.50
CA ALA A 91 29.66 -19.70 12.10
C ALA A 91 28.30 -19.27 12.66
N SER A 92 27.22 -19.46 11.90
CA SER A 92 25.86 -19.13 12.35
C SER A 92 25.42 -19.97 13.56
N SER A 93 26.04 -21.15 13.76
CA SER A 93 25.80 -22.04 14.88
C SER A 93 27.00 -22.96 15.16
N GLY A 94 27.06 -23.53 16.36
CA GLY A 94 28.22 -24.26 16.86
C GLY A 94 29.30 -23.34 17.44
N ILE A 95 30.33 -23.93 18.05
CA ILE A 95 31.39 -23.20 18.77
C ILE A 95 32.71 -23.45 18.05
N ILE A 96 33.39 -22.39 17.61
CA ILE A 96 34.74 -22.46 17.08
C ILE A 96 35.71 -22.12 18.21
N VAL A 97 36.76 -22.90 18.38
CA VAL A 97 37.86 -22.64 19.32
C VAL A 97 39.18 -22.71 18.55
N GLY A 98 39.98 -21.65 18.64
CA GLY A 98 41.32 -21.61 18.06
C GLY A 98 42.42 -21.92 19.09
N GLU A 99 43.66 -22.04 18.63
CA GLU A 99 44.81 -22.18 19.52
C GLU A 99 44.98 -20.92 20.40
N ALA A 100 45.09 -21.12 21.73
CA ALA A 100 45.02 -20.06 22.73
C ALA A 100 46.07 -18.95 22.55
N ASP A 101 47.26 -19.27 22.04
CA ASP A 101 48.34 -18.31 21.87
C ASP A 101 48.24 -17.55 20.54
N THR A 102 47.50 -18.04 19.55
CA THR A 102 47.46 -17.46 18.19
C THR A 102 46.10 -16.86 17.82
N THR A 103 45.08 -17.05 18.67
CA THR A 103 43.71 -16.61 18.44
C THR A 103 43.14 -15.84 19.64
N THR A 104 42.10 -15.03 19.39
CA THR A 104 41.33 -14.34 20.41
C THR A 104 39.89 -14.17 19.91
N GLU A 105 38.93 -14.11 20.83
CA GLU A 105 37.52 -13.87 20.51
C GLU A 105 37.21 -12.37 20.54
N ILE A 106 36.54 -11.86 19.52
CA ILE A 106 36.07 -10.47 19.41
C ILE A 106 34.70 -10.46 18.73
N ASP A 107 33.71 -9.82 19.36
CA ASP A 107 32.38 -9.58 18.80
C ASP A 107 31.71 -10.84 18.21
N GLY A 108 31.74 -11.96 18.95
CA GLY A 108 31.08 -13.22 18.57
C GLY A 108 31.79 -14.03 17.48
N GLY A 109 32.96 -13.59 17.01
CA GLY A 109 33.82 -14.35 16.08
C GLY A 109 35.22 -14.57 16.63
N ILE A 110 35.95 -15.52 16.05
CA ILE A 110 37.37 -15.73 16.37
C ILE A 110 38.23 -14.95 15.38
N THR A 111 39.23 -14.25 15.90
CA THR A 111 40.27 -13.55 15.14
C THR A 111 41.66 -13.91 15.66
N HIS A 112 42.70 -13.38 15.03
CA HIS A 112 44.08 -13.65 15.37
C HIS A 112 44.52 -12.84 16.60
N SER A 113 45.42 -13.41 17.41
CA SER A 113 46.10 -12.67 18.48
C SER A 113 47.33 -11.92 17.95
N ASN A 114 48.05 -11.23 18.84
CA ASN A 114 49.30 -10.55 18.48
C ASN A 114 50.41 -11.49 18.01
N SER A 115 50.54 -12.66 18.65
CA SER A 115 51.43 -13.73 18.19
C SER A 115 50.90 -14.39 16.93
N GLY A 116 49.58 -14.48 16.77
CA GLY A 116 48.91 -14.97 15.57
C GLY A 116 49.16 -14.13 14.32
N ASN A 117 49.61 -12.87 14.45
CA ASN A 117 49.95 -12.03 13.30
C ASN A 117 51.22 -12.47 12.55
N ALA A 118 52.05 -13.32 13.14
CA ALA A 118 53.32 -13.76 12.54
C ALA A 118 53.20 -15.01 11.66
N GLN A 119 51.98 -15.45 11.35
CA GLN A 119 51.71 -16.66 10.56
C GLN A 119 50.60 -16.44 9.53
N ARG A 120 50.43 -17.43 8.65
CA ARG A 120 49.40 -17.45 7.58
C ARG A 120 48.45 -18.62 7.68
N THR A 121 48.68 -19.49 8.66
CA THR A 121 47.89 -20.69 8.90
C THR A 121 47.52 -20.73 10.36
N TRP A 122 46.25 -21.01 10.65
CA TRP A 122 45.72 -21.19 12.01
C TRP A 122 44.90 -22.46 12.07
N SER A 123 44.99 -23.16 13.20
CA SER A 123 44.24 -24.38 13.49
C SER A 123 43.05 -24.08 14.39
N PHE A 124 41.93 -24.75 14.14
CA PHE A 124 40.69 -24.59 14.89
C PHE A 124 40.02 -25.92 15.15
N THR A 125 39.19 -25.96 16.18
CA THR A 125 38.21 -26.99 16.45
C THR A 125 36.82 -26.35 16.40
N TRP A 126 35.96 -26.82 15.50
CA TRP A 126 34.54 -26.47 15.47
C TRP A 126 33.71 -27.59 16.10
N THR A 127 33.03 -27.30 17.19
CA THR A 127 32.00 -28.16 17.77
C THR A 127 30.67 -27.82 17.11
N ALA A 128 30.16 -28.75 16.30
CA ALA A 128 28.90 -28.60 15.60
C ALA A 128 27.70 -28.48 16.58
N PRO A 129 26.61 -27.79 16.20
CA PRO A 129 25.41 -27.69 17.05
C PRO A 129 24.81 -29.07 17.35
N SER A 130 24.03 -29.17 18.43
CA SER A 130 23.38 -30.44 18.80
C SER A 130 22.24 -30.84 17.86
N ASP A 131 21.68 -29.87 17.13
CA ASP A 131 20.65 -30.09 16.11
C ASP A 131 21.32 -30.25 14.74
N ASP A 132 21.22 -31.44 14.17
CA ASP A 132 21.74 -31.79 12.85
C ASP A 132 20.66 -31.78 11.76
N SER A 133 19.48 -31.19 12.04
CA SER A 133 18.42 -30.99 11.05
C SER A 133 18.52 -29.67 10.27
N GLU A 134 19.43 -28.79 10.68
CA GLU A 134 19.66 -27.46 10.09
C GLU A 134 21.03 -27.37 9.40
N SER A 135 21.24 -26.33 8.59
CA SER A 135 22.54 -26.05 7.95
C SER A 135 23.29 -24.94 8.68
N VAL A 136 24.62 -25.02 8.74
CA VAL A 136 25.48 -24.01 9.38
C VAL A 136 26.22 -23.22 8.32
N GLU A 137 26.06 -21.89 8.34
CA GLU A 137 26.74 -20.96 7.46
C GLU A 137 28.05 -20.51 8.12
N PHE A 138 29.14 -20.60 7.39
CA PHE A 138 30.45 -20.09 7.75
C PHE A 138 30.77 -18.87 6.92
N THR A 139 31.35 -17.86 7.56
CA THR A 139 31.98 -16.76 6.86
C THR A 139 33.39 -16.57 7.38
N VAL A 140 34.32 -16.45 6.44
CA VAL A 140 35.74 -16.29 6.72
C VAL A 140 36.24 -15.06 6.01
N LEU A 141 36.91 -14.19 6.77
CA LEU A 141 37.65 -13.06 6.25
C LEU A 141 39.13 -13.31 6.52
N GLY A 142 39.99 -13.04 5.53
CA GLY A 142 41.43 -13.13 5.71
C GLY A 142 42.17 -12.06 4.95
N ASN A 143 43.26 -11.55 5.54
CA ASN A 143 44.14 -10.58 4.91
C ASN A 143 45.61 -11.00 4.93
N ALA A 144 46.30 -10.61 3.87
CA ALA A 144 47.73 -10.71 3.64
C ALA A 144 48.34 -9.32 3.86
N VAL A 145 49.30 -9.19 4.78
CA VAL A 145 49.94 -7.91 5.08
C VAL A 145 51.40 -7.85 4.63
N ASN A 146 51.84 -6.69 4.16
CA ASN A 146 53.18 -6.48 3.60
C ASN A 146 54.26 -6.16 4.66
N GLY A 147 53.83 -5.97 5.91
CA GLY A 147 54.72 -5.72 7.05
C GLY A 147 55.24 -4.29 7.18
N ALA A 148 54.67 -3.32 6.45
CA ALA A 148 54.93 -1.89 6.62
C ALA A 148 54.04 -1.27 7.70
N ASP A 149 54.44 -0.13 8.26
CA ASP A 149 53.62 0.63 9.22
C ASP A 149 52.59 1.50 8.47
N GLY A 150 51.54 0.87 7.93
CA GLY A 150 50.39 1.51 7.27
C GLY A 150 49.58 0.56 6.37
N PRO A 151 48.34 0.92 5.96
CA PRO A 151 47.44 0.02 5.20
C PRO A 151 47.76 -0.09 3.70
N GLY A 152 48.81 0.59 3.23
CA GLY A 152 49.15 0.65 1.81
C GLY A 152 49.86 -0.62 1.35
N GLY A 153 49.20 -1.42 0.50
CA GLY A 153 49.78 -2.61 -0.14
C GLY A 153 49.38 -3.96 0.48
N ASP A 154 48.48 -3.96 1.47
CA ASP A 154 47.86 -5.18 1.99
C ASP A 154 46.66 -5.60 1.12
N GLN A 155 46.31 -6.88 1.14
CA GLN A 155 45.23 -7.46 0.33
C GLN A 155 44.37 -8.41 1.16
N TRP A 156 43.06 -8.50 0.89
CA TRP A 156 42.13 -9.32 1.67
C TRP A 156 41.11 -10.04 0.80
N ALA A 157 40.49 -11.08 1.33
CA ALA A 157 39.40 -11.84 0.72
C ALA A 157 38.36 -12.25 1.77
N MET A 158 37.16 -12.59 1.30
CA MET A 158 36.06 -13.16 2.08
C MET A 158 35.53 -14.38 1.36
N ASP A 159 35.19 -15.42 2.12
CA ASP A 159 34.53 -16.62 1.63
C ASP A 159 33.33 -16.96 2.53
N GLN A 160 32.24 -17.42 1.92
CA GLN A 160 31.00 -17.80 2.58
C GLN A 160 30.52 -19.14 2.04
N PHE A 161 30.32 -20.11 2.94
CA PHE A 161 29.91 -21.46 2.57
C PHE A 161 29.03 -22.09 3.66
N THR A 162 28.32 -23.15 3.31
CA THR A 162 27.35 -23.80 4.19
C THR A 162 27.66 -25.28 4.34
N ILE A 163 27.58 -25.81 5.56
CA ILE A 163 27.69 -27.24 5.86
C ILE A 163 26.32 -27.73 6.37
N ALA A 164 25.74 -28.69 5.67
CA ALA A 164 24.44 -29.27 6.05
C ALA A 164 24.58 -30.25 7.23
N GLY A 165 23.56 -30.34 8.08
CA GLY A 165 23.47 -31.37 9.12
C GLY A 165 23.07 -32.73 8.55
N ALA A 166 23.49 -33.82 9.19
CA ALA A 166 23.27 -35.19 8.73
C ALA A 166 21.79 -35.60 8.69
N SER A 167 20.95 -34.93 9.49
CA SER A 167 19.51 -35.10 9.54
C SER A 167 18.77 -33.93 8.89
N ALA A 168 19.47 -33.00 8.24
CA ALA A 168 18.88 -31.98 7.38
C ALA A 168 18.36 -32.72 6.14
N GLY A 169 17.18 -33.33 6.29
CA GLY A 169 16.47 -33.94 5.17
C GLY A 169 16.36 -32.89 4.09
N ASP A 170 16.53 -33.28 2.83
CA ASP A 170 16.39 -32.40 1.66
C ASP A 170 15.26 -31.42 1.95
N SER A 171 15.61 -30.18 2.29
CA SER A 171 14.65 -29.11 2.42
C SER A 171 14.09 -28.98 1.03
N GLY A 172 12.94 -29.63 0.80
CA GLY A 172 12.33 -29.70 -0.52
C GLY A 172 12.28 -28.27 -1.04
N PRO A 173 12.71 -28.02 -2.29
CA PRO A 173 12.97 -26.66 -2.75
C PRO A 173 11.74 -25.81 -2.45
N GLN A 174 11.87 -24.84 -1.54
CA GLN A 174 10.82 -23.85 -1.34
C GLN A 174 10.58 -23.26 -2.72
N ALA A 175 9.34 -23.34 -3.20
CA ALA A 175 8.99 -22.67 -4.44
C ALA A 175 9.34 -21.20 -4.23
N PRO A 176 10.20 -20.59 -5.08
CA PRO A 176 10.57 -19.20 -4.92
C PRO A 176 9.30 -18.38 -4.71
N PRO A 177 9.23 -17.45 -3.75
CA PRO A 177 8.03 -16.65 -3.51
C PRO A 177 7.48 -15.99 -4.77
N LEU A 178 8.37 -15.63 -5.70
CA LEU A 178 8.03 -15.24 -7.07
C LEU A 178 7.20 -16.30 -7.82
N THR A 179 7.58 -17.57 -7.75
CA THR A 179 6.82 -18.71 -8.30
C THR A 179 5.45 -18.84 -7.66
N VAL A 180 5.33 -18.62 -6.34
CA VAL A 180 4.03 -18.62 -5.63
C VAL A 180 3.14 -17.49 -6.13
N LEU A 181 3.68 -16.27 -6.21
CA LEU A 181 2.96 -15.11 -6.75
C LEU A 181 2.55 -15.33 -8.21
N MET A 182 3.46 -15.81 -9.04
CA MET A 182 3.22 -16.11 -10.46
C MET A 182 2.15 -17.17 -10.65
N THR A 183 2.21 -18.24 -9.85
CA THR A 183 1.19 -19.29 -9.84
C THR A 183 -0.15 -18.74 -9.40
N ALA A 184 -0.18 -17.86 -8.40
CA ALA A 184 -1.40 -17.24 -7.90
C ALA A 184 -1.99 -16.24 -8.90
N ILE A 185 -1.17 -15.43 -9.56
CA ILE A 185 -1.58 -14.51 -10.64
C ILE A 185 -2.11 -15.32 -11.81
N LEU A 186 -1.40 -16.37 -12.23
CA LEU A 186 -1.84 -17.23 -13.32
C LEU A 186 -3.16 -17.92 -12.98
N LEU A 187 -3.30 -18.43 -11.75
CA LEU A 187 -4.54 -19.01 -11.27
C LEU A 187 -5.68 -17.98 -11.27
N ALA A 188 -5.44 -16.79 -10.74
CA ALA A 188 -6.42 -15.71 -10.74
C ALA A 188 -6.82 -15.32 -12.18
N ALA A 189 -5.86 -15.24 -13.10
CA ALA A 189 -6.10 -14.92 -14.50
C ALA A 189 -6.89 -16.03 -15.21
N VAL A 190 -6.54 -17.30 -14.96
CA VAL A 190 -7.28 -18.47 -15.45
C VAL A 190 -8.70 -18.45 -14.90
N LEU A 191 -8.89 -18.24 -13.60
CA LEU A 191 -10.22 -18.15 -12.98
C LEU A 191 -11.02 -16.96 -13.53
N PHE A 192 -10.37 -15.84 -13.83
CA PHE A 192 -10.99 -14.68 -14.46
C PHE A 192 -11.44 -14.99 -15.88
N VAL A 193 -10.59 -15.60 -16.71
CA VAL A 193 -10.93 -16.02 -18.08
C VAL A 193 -12.02 -17.08 -18.08
N LEU A 194 -11.93 -18.08 -17.20
CA LEU A 194 -12.99 -19.07 -16.99
C LEU A 194 -14.29 -18.40 -16.54
N GLY A 195 -14.22 -17.38 -15.69
CA GLY A 195 -15.35 -16.55 -15.30
C GLY A 195 -15.98 -15.83 -16.51
N LEU A 196 -15.18 -15.22 -17.38
CA LEU A 196 -15.66 -14.56 -18.60
C LEU A 196 -16.27 -15.56 -19.60
N MET A 197 -15.59 -16.68 -19.85
CA MET A 197 -16.10 -17.76 -20.71
C MET A 197 -17.41 -18.32 -20.14
N TYR A 198 -17.48 -18.46 -18.81
CA TYR A 198 -18.67 -18.91 -18.12
C TYR A 198 -19.81 -17.89 -18.25
N VAL A 199 -19.55 -16.59 -18.08
CA VAL A 199 -20.56 -15.54 -18.28
C VAL A 199 -21.08 -15.55 -19.72
N PHE A 200 -20.20 -15.76 -20.69
CA PHE A 200 -20.58 -15.91 -22.08
C PHE A 200 -21.48 -17.13 -22.29
N TYR A 201 -21.08 -18.31 -21.78
CA TYR A 201 -21.90 -19.52 -21.78
C TYR A 201 -23.26 -19.31 -21.12
N ALA A 202 -23.31 -18.67 -19.95
CA ALA A 202 -24.54 -18.48 -19.19
C ALA A 202 -25.55 -17.55 -19.89
N ARG A 203 -25.07 -16.58 -20.70
CA ARG A 203 -25.93 -15.67 -21.47
C ARG A 203 -26.50 -16.32 -22.73
N ASN A 204 -25.74 -17.20 -23.37
CA ASN A 204 -26.19 -17.92 -24.57
C ASN A 204 -25.61 -19.35 -24.58
N PRO A 205 -26.21 -20.28 -23.82
CA PRO A 205 -25.70 -21.66 -23.72
C PRO A 205 -25.71 -22.37 -25.07
N GLU A 206 -26.76 -22.15 -25.85
CA GLU A 206 -26.96 -22.77 -27.17
C GLU A 206 -26.02 -22.20 -28.24
N GLY A 207 -25.55 -20.96 -28.05
CA GLY A 207 -24.60 -20.29 -28.94
C GLY A 207 -23.13 -20.39 -28.49
N PHE A 208 -22.81 -21.16 -27.45
CA PHE A 208 -21.45 -21.23 -26.92
C PHE A 208 -20.51 -21.98 -27.89
N SER A 209 -19.65 -21.22 -28.57
CA SER A 209 -18.52 -21.72 -29.34
C SER A 209 -17.33 -20.77 -29.16
N ILE A 210 -16.12 -21.25 -29.41
CA ILE A 210 -14.91 -20.40 -29.37
C ILE A 210 -15.01 -19.24 -30.39
N ALA A 211 -15.62 -19.50 -31.55
CA ALA A 211 -15.89 -18.48 -32.55
C ALA A 211 -16.84 -17.38 -32.02
N ASN A 212 -17.90 -17.75 -31.33
CA ASN A 212 -18.85 -16.79 -30.76
C ASN A 212 -18.29 -16.10 -29.49
N PHE A 213 -17.40 -16.76 -28.74
CA PHE A 213 -16.67 -16.16 -27.62
C PHE A 213 -15.78 -15.01 -28.09
N SER A 214 -15.11 -15.15 -29.25
CA SER A 214 -14.33 -14.06 -29.86
C SER A 214 -15.21 -12.85 -30.22
N SER A 215 -16.44 -13.08 -30.69
CA SER A 215 -17.39 -12.01 -30.99
C SER A 215 -17.90 -11.32 -29.73
N PHE A 216 -18.16 -12.08 -28.66
CA PHE A 216 -18.50 -11.53 -27.34
C PHE A 216 -17.35 -10.69 -26.75
N MET A 217 -16.12 -11.20 -26.82
CA MET A 217 -14.92 -10.47 -26.40
C MET A 217 -14.75 -9.21 -27.24
N LYS A 218 -14.91 -9.27 -28.56
CA LYS A 218 -14.82 -8.08 -29.42
C LYS A 218 -15.79 -7.00 -28.98
N ALA A 219 -17.06 -7.34 -28.75
CA ALA A 219 -18.06 -6.38 -28.30
C ALA A 219 -17.70 -5.75 -26.94
N LEU A 220 -17.13 -6.53 -26.02
CA LEU A 220 -16.66 -6.04 -24.72
C LEU A 220 -15.42 -5.14 -24.86
N LEU A 221 -14.43 -5.57 -25.65
CA LEU A 221 -13.14 -4.88 -25.78
C LEU A 221 -13.24 -3.58 -26.59
N THR A 222 -14.20 -3.50 -27.52
CA THR A 222 -14.42 -2.30 -28.34
C THR A 222 -15.61 -1.45 -27.87
N THR A 223 -16.13 -1.70 -26.67
CA THR A 223 -17.30 -0.95 -26.16
C THR A 223 -16.94 0.49 -25.87
N THR A 224 -17.85 1.41 -26.20
CA THR A 224 -17.81 2.80 -25.77
C THR A 224 -18.94 3.16 -24.81
N ASP A 225 -19.89 2.23 -24.59
CA ASP A 225 -21.00 2.44 -23.67
C ASP A 225 -20.47 2.55 -22.24
N HIS A 226 -20.78 3.65 -21.53
CA HIS A 226 -20.38 3.87 -20.14
C HIS A 226 -20.72 2.70 -19.22
N LYS A 227 -21.81 1.95 -19.47
CA LYS A 227 -22.17 0.76 -18.68
C LYS A 227 -21.17 -0.38 -18.92
N GLY A 228 -20.78 -0.60 -20.17
CA GLY A 228 -19.80 -1.61 -20.57
C GLY A 228 -18.41 -1.28 -20.03
N VAL A 229 -17.96 -0.03 -20.20
CA VAL A 229 -16.68 0.46 -19.64
C VAL A 229 -16.70 0.42 -18.11
N GLY A 230 -17.83 0.77 -17.48
CA GLY A 230 -18.00 0.67 -16.03
C GLY A 230 -17.85 -0.76 -15.52
N LEU A 231 -18.44 -1.74 -16.20
CA LEU A 231 -18.26 -3.15 -15.86
C LEU A 231 -16.81 -3.62 -16.04
N LEU A 232 -16.13 -3.17 -17.10
CA LEU A 232 -14.70 -3.44 -17.30
C LEU A 232 -13.85 -2.95 -16.12
N TYR A 233 -14.05 -1.70 -15.70
CA TYR A 233 -13.39 -1.11 -14.54
C TYR A 233 -13.70 -1.86 -13.23
N THR A 234 -14.96 -2.22 -12.98
CA THR A 234 -15.34 -2.97 -11.77
C THR A 234 -14.72 -4.36 -11.75
N LEU A 235 -14.77 -5.10 -12.87
CA LEU A 235 -14.19 -6.44 -12.96
C LEU A 235 -12.66 -6.41 -12.84
N TYR A 236 -12.02 -5.44 -13.50
CA TYR A 236 -10.59 -5.18 -13.36
C TYR A 236 -10.21 -4.90 -11.91
N GLY A 237 -10.94 -3.98 -11.26
CA GLY A 237 -10.69 -3.61 -9.88
C GLY A 237 -10.88 -4.78 -8.90
N LEU A 238 -11.91 -5.61 -9.10
CA LEU A 238 -12.13 -6.83 -8.30
C LEU A 238 -11.01 -7.87 -8.52
N PHE A 239 -10.52 -8.02 -9.75
CA PHE A 239 -9.39 -8.90 -10.04
C PHE A 239 -8.13 -8.44 -9.29
N PHE A 240 -7.76 -7.16 -9.40
CA PHE A 240 -6.60 -6.63 -8.70
C PHE A 240 -6.79 -6.52 -7.18
N PHE A 241 -8.03 -6.45 -6.70
CA PHE A 241 -8.32 -6.56 -5.28
C PHE A 241 -7.90 -7.93 -4.73
N VAL A 242 -8.13 -9.01 -5.48
CA VAL A 242 -7.64 -10.35 -5.13
C VAL A 242 -6.12 -10.40 -5.20
N ILE A 243 -5.50 -9.88 -6.27
CA ILE A 243 -4.03 -9.88 -6.41
C ILE A 243 -3.36 -9.08 -5.29
N GLY A 244 -3.86 -7.89 -4.97
CA GLY A 244 -3.37 -7.06 -3.87
C GLY A 244 -3.53 -7.75 -2.51
N GLY A 245 -4.66 -8.43 -2.29
CA GLY A 245 -4.86 -9.26 -1.09
C GLY A 245 -3.87 -10.43 -0.99
N LEU A 246 -3.57 -11.11 -2.10
CA LEU A 246 -2.59 -12.19 -2.16
C LEU A 246 -1.18 -11.69 -1.84
N LEU A 247 -0.77 -10.55 -2.42
CA LEU A 247 0.50 -9.89 -2.09
C LEU A 247 0.60 -9.60 -0.58
N ALA A 248 -0.50 -9.17 0.05
CA ALA A 248 -0.55 -8.99 1.50
C ALA A 248 -0.32 -10.28 2.26
N MET A 249 -0.97 -11.37 1.87
CA MET A 249 -0.82 -12.66 2.55
C MET A 249 0.62 -13.15 2.49
N ILE A 250 1.31 -12.96 1.35
CA ILE A 250 2.69 -13.41 1.16
C ILE A 250 3.63 -12.74 2.17
N PHE A 251 3.65 -11.41 2.29
CA PHE A 251 4.51 -10.77 3.29
C PHE A 251 3.99 -10.92 4.73
N ARG A 252 2.73 -11.30 4.94
CA ARG A 252 2.23 -11.69 6.28
C ARG A 252 2.69 -13.08 6.71
N ILE A 253 3.03 -13.98 5.78
CA ILE A 253 3.75 -15.23 6.11
C ILE A 253 5.13 -14.87 6.63
N GLN A 254 5.86 -14.02 5.91
CA GLN A 254 7.18 -13.52 6.34
C GLN A 254 7.11 -12.97 7.77
N LEU A 255 6.14 -12.10 8.07
CA LEU A 255 6.00 -11.48 9.39
C LEU A 255 5.30 -12.35 10.43
N MET A 256 4.88 -13.57 10.11
CA MET A 256 4.14 -14.42 11.04
C MET A 256 5.00 -14.89 12.21
N PHE A 257 6.28 -15.11 11.97
CA PHE A 257 7.25 -15.56 12.96
C PHE A 257 8.43 -14.59 13.03
N PRO A 258 9.06 -14.44 14.19
CA PRO A 258 10.33 -13.72 14.30
C PRO A 258 11.41 -14.44 13.49
N GLU A 259 12.32 -13.67 12.91
CA GLU A 259 13.50 -14.18 12.19
C GLU A 259 13.18 -15.19 11.07
N ASN A 260 11.96 -15.14 10.53
CA ASN A 260 11.53 -15.98 9.42
C ASN A 260 12.32 -15.66 8.14
N ASP A 261 12.50 -16.66 7.28
CA ASP A 261 13.32 -16.59 6.07
C ASP A 261 12.51 -16.82 4.78
N PHE A 262 11.17 -16.86 4.87
CA PHE A 262 10.27 -17.15 3.75
C PHE A 262 10.42 -16.20 2.55
N LEU A 263 10.71 -14.92 2.77
CA LEU A 263 11.03 -13.94 1.72
C LEU A 263 12.46 -13.46 1.90
N SER A 264 13.17 -13.18 0.82
CA SER A 264 14.35 -12.32 0.88
C SER A 264 13.96 -10.85 1.16
N TYR A 265 14.94 -10.03 1.55
CA TYR A 265 14.74 -8.59 1.75
C TYR A 265 14.18 -7.89 0.50
N ASN A 266 14.75 -8.21 -0.67
CA ASN A 266 14.34 -7.62 -1.95
C ASN A 266 12.92 -8.04 -2.36
N GLU A 267 12.55 -9.29 -2.14
CA GLU A 267 11.20 -9.79 -2.42
C GLU A 267 10.16 -9.15 -1.50
N TYR A 268 10.45 -9.06 -0.20
CA TYR A 268 9.57 -8.36 0.74
C TYR A 268 9.36 -6.90 0.32
N ASN A 269 10.44 -6.21 -0.06
CA ASN A 269 10.36 -4.83 -0.50
C ASN A 269 9.56 -4.66 -1.79
N SER A 270 9.77 -5.53 -2.75
CA SER A 270 9.01 -5.56 -4.00
C SER A 270 7.53 -5.85 -3.77
N PHE A 271 7.20 -6.85 -2.94
CA PHE A 271 5.81 -7.26 -2.71
C PHE A 271 5.01 -6.24 -1.91
N PHE A 272 5.60 -5.58 -0.90
CA PHE A 272 4.89 -4.50 -0.22
C PHE A 272 4.69 -3.30 -1.17
N THR A 273 5.68 -2.99 -2.01
CA THR A 273 5.60 -1.92 -3.03
C THR A 273 4.45 -2.15 -3.99
N LEU A 274 4.34 -3.38 -4.50
CA LEU A 274 3.26 -3.78 -5.40
C LEU A 274 1.91 -3.87 -4.70
N HIS A 275 1.86 -4.32 -3.44
CA HIS A 275 0.61 -4.39 -2.68
C HIS A 275 -0.05 -3.00 -2.57
N GLY A 276 0.70 -2.01 -2.08
CA GLY A 276 0.19 -0.65 -1.91
C GLY A 276 -0.30 -0.06 -3.24
N THR A 277 0.53 -0.16 -4.28
CA THR A 277 0.22 0.33 -5.63
C THR A 277 -1.00 -0.37 -6.23
N THR A 278 -1.08 -1.69 -6.09
CA THR A 278 -2.18 -2.50 -6.63
C THR A 278 -3.50 -2.18 -5.92
N MET A 279 -3.51 -2.12 -4.60
CA MET A 279 -4.73 -1.88 -3.83
C MET A 279 -5.32 -0.48 -4.10
N VAL A 280 -4.46 0.53 -4.22
CA VAL A 280 -4.92 1.91 -4.47
C VAL A 280 -5.25 2.10 -5.95
N PHE A 281 -4.26 1.93 -6.84
CA PHE A 281 -4.36 2.36 -8.24
C PHE A 281 -4.98 1.33 -9.18
N LEU A 282 -4.86 0.03 -8.89
CA LEU A 282 -5.37 -1.03 -9.76
C LEU A 282 -6.67 -1.67 -9.23
N ALA A 283 -6.96 -1.54 -7.94
CA ALA A 283 -8.18 -2.06 -7.33
C ALA A 283 -9.20 -0.96 -6.98
N ALA A 284 -8.92 -0.15 -5.97
CA ALA A 284 -9.89 0.81 -5.43
C ALA A 284 -10.29 1.88 -6.44
N MET A 285 -9.32 2.52 -7.09
CA MET A 285 -9.60 3.56 -8.09
C MET A 285 -10.40 3.04 -9.30
N PRO A 286 -10.02 1.91 -9.93
CA PRO A 286 -10.84 1.28 -10.95
C PRO A 286 -12.25 0.92 -10.47
N MET A 287 -12.44 0.42 -9.26
CA MET A 287 -13.80 0.17 -8.75
C MET A 287 -14.62 1.46 -8.62
N VAL A 288 -14.04 2.54 -8.09
CA VAL A 288 -14.67 3.87 -8.03
C VAL A 288 -15.03 4.36 -9.44
N ALA A 289 -14.09 4.27 -10.38
CA ALA A 289 -14.32 4.62 -11.78
C ALA A 289 -15.42 3.75 -12.42
N GLY A 290 -15.52 2.48 -12.03
CA GLY A 290 -16.58 1.57 -12.44
C GLY A 290 -17.96 2.03 -12.00
N PHE A 291 -18.11 2.39 -10.71
CA PHE A 291 -19.36 2.98 -10.20
C PHE A 291 -19.66 4.32 -10.86
N ALA A 292 -18.66 5.21 -11.00
CA ALA A 292 -18.85 6.50 -11.64
C ALA A 292 -19.36 6.33 -13.07
N ASN A 293 -18.72 5.47 -13.85
CA ASN A 293 -19.10 5.16 -15.22
C ASN A 293 -20.52 4.60 -15.30
N TYR A 294 -20.85 3.62 -14.47
CA TYR A 294 -22.13 2.95 -14.56
C TYR A 294 -23.29 3.83 -14.09
N ILE A 295 -23.10 4.56 -12.98
CA ILE A 295 -24.19 5.19 -12.23
C ILE A 295 -24.35 6.69 -12.53
N VAL A 296 -23.27 7.45 -12.71
CA VAL A 296 -23.39 8.92 -12.87
C VAL A 296 -24.28 9.32 -14.05
N PRO A 297 -24.11 8.77 -15.27
CA PRO A 297 -25.00 9.12 -16.38
C PRO A 297 -26.47 8.79 -16.09
N LEU A 298 -26.73 7.68 -15.39
CA LEU A 298 -28.08 7.27 -15.00
C LEU A 298 -28.69 8.26 -13.99
N GLN A 299 -27.92 8.70 -13.00
CA GLN A 299 -28.37 9.65 -11.97
C GLN A 299 -28.71 11.03 -12.53
N ILE A 300 -27.99 11.47 -13.57
CA ILE A 300 -28.21 12.79 -14.17
C ILE A 300 -29.15 12.75 -15.39
N GLY A 301 -29.67 11.58 -15.76
CA GLY A 301 -30.55 11.42 -16.93
C GLY A 301 -29.83 11.58 -18.28
N ALA A 302 -28.52 11.34 -18.33
CA ALA A 302 -27.72 11.39 -19.56
C ALA A 302 -27.74 10.04 -20.31
N LYS A 303 -27.62 10.10 -21.63
CA LYS A 303 -27.57 8.89 -22.49
C LYS A 303 -26.24 8.14 -22.38
N ASP A 304 -25.15 8.87 -22.20
CA ASP A 304 -23.77 8.41 -22.11
C ASP A 304 -22.90 9.52 -21.49
N LEU A 305 -21.59 9.32 -21.40
CA LEU A 305 -20.60 10.36 -21.07
C LEU A 305 -20.35 11.32 -22.25
N ALA A 306 -19.76 12.48 -21.96
CA ALA A 306 -19.43 13.51 -22.96
C ALA A 306 -18.46 13.01 -24.03
N PHE A 307 -17.49 12.18 -23.66
CA PHE A 307 -16.48 11.62 -24.56
C PHE A 307 -16.39 10.09 -24.43
N PRO A 308 -17.31 9.32 -25.05
CA PRO A 308 -17.37 7.85 -24.88
C PRO A 308 -16.10 7.10 -25.32
N ARG A 309 -15.40 7.59 -26.35
CA ARG A 309 -14.12 6.98 -26.80
C ARG A 309 -12.95 7.29 -25.88
N ILE A 310 -12.90 8.50 -25.32
CA ILE A 310 -11.89 8.88 -24.33
C ILE A 310 -12.08 8.04 -23.06
N ASN A 311 -13.33 7.76 -22.69
CA ASN A 311 -13.65 6.86 -21.59
C ASN A 311 -13.06 5.46 -21.78
N ALA A 312 -13.28 4.85 -22.95
CA ALA A 312 -12.72 3.53 -23.27
C ALA A 312 -11.18 3.56 -23.31
N LEU A 313 -10.58 4.61 -23.86
CA LEU A 313 -9.13 4.81 -23.84
C LEU A 313 -8.57 4.88 -22.41
N GLY A 314 -9.25 5.61 -21.51
CA GLY A 314 -8.88 5.66 -20.10
C GLY A 314 -8.78 4.27 -19.48
N PHE A 315 -9.78 3.41 -19.71
CA PHE A 315 -9.72 2.03 -19.22
C PHE A 315 -8.52 1.26 -19.76
N TRP A 316 -8.26 1.36 -21.07
CA TRP A 316 -7.14 0.65 -21.70
C TRP A 316 -5.78 1.10 -21.19
N LEU A 317 -5.60 2.38 -20.88
CA LEU A 317 -4.37 2.89 -20.26
C LEU A 317 -4.14 2.26 -18.88
N VAL A 318 -5.18 2.05 -18.07
CA VAL A 318 -5.06 1.29 -16.80
C VAL A 318 -4.72 -0.18 -17.05
N ALA A 319 -5.33 -0.80 -18.05
CA ALA A 319 -5.04 -2.20 -18.36
C ALA A 319 -3.57 -2.41 -18.78
N PHE A 320 -3.02 -1.52 -19.61
CA PHE A 320 -1.64 -1.60 -20.07
C PHE A 320 -0.62 -1.13 -19.02
N SER A 321 -0.97 -0.19 -18.14
CA SER A 321 -0.05 0.26 -17.09
C SER A 321 0.32 -0.87 -16.13
N CYS A 322 -0.60 -1.79 -15.83
CA CYS A 322 -0.31 -2.96 -15.02
C CYS A 322 0.84 -3.81 -15.58
N ILE A 323 0.93 -3.96 -16.91
CA ILE A 323 2.00 -4.74 -17.53
C ILE A 323 3.36 -4.13 -17.16
N LEU A 324 3.45 -2.80 -17.19
CA LEU A 324 4.67 -2.08 -16.82
C LEU A 324 4.95 -2.17 -15.32
N LEU A 325 3.93 -1.99 -14.46
CA LEU A 325 4.09 -2.06 -13.00
C LEU A 325 4.61 -3.42 -12.52
N TYR A 326 4.21 -4.50 -13.20
CA TYR A 326 4.64 -5.86 -12.86
C TYR A 326 5.83 -6.35 -13.71
N ALA A 327 6.28 -5.59 -14.72
CA ALA A 327 7.34 -6.02 -15.63
C ALA A 327 8.62 -6.42 -14.89
N GLY A 328 9.03 -5.62 -13.89
CA GLY A 328 10.21 -5.90 -13.06
C GLY A 328 10.15 -7.25 -12.34
N VAL A 329 8.96 -7.66 -11.90
CA VAL A 329 8.74 -8.95 -11.24
C VAL A 329 9.06 -10.11 -12.20
N PHE A 330 8.64 -10.00 -13.46
CA PHE A 330 8.90 -11.03 -14.47
C PHE A 330 10.37 -11.06 -14.93
N SER A 331 11.09 -9.95 -14.81
CA SER A 331 12.52 -9.88 -15.13
C SER A 331 13.44 -10.27 -13.94
N GLY A 332 12.88 -10.58 -12.77
CA GLY A 332 13.65 -10.89 -11.56
C GLY A 332 14.17 -9.65 -10.82
N GLU A 333 13.79 -8.46 -11.26
CA GLU A 333 14.19 -7.16 -10.71
C GLU A 333 12.94 -6.37 -10.32
N GLY A 334 12.16 -6.87 -9.36
CA GLY A 334 10.96 -6.17 -8.89
C GLY A 334 11.27 -4.76 -8.39
N ALA A 335 10.37 -3.80 -8.65
CA ALA A 335 10.51 -2.46 -8.09
C ALA A 335 10.29 -2.52 -6.56
N ASP A 336 11.27 -2.07 -5.80
CA ASP A 336 11.33 -2.15 -4.33
C ASP A 336 11.27 -0.77 -3.66
N ILE A 337 10.95 0.27 -4.44
CA ILE A 337 11.01 1.69 -4.06
C ILE A 337 9.81 2.22 -3.28
N SER A 338 8.93 1.34 -2.77
CA SER A 338 7.64 1.68 -2.15
C SER A 338 6.62 2.29 -3.11
N TRP A 339 5.33 2.21 -2.77
CA TRP A 339 4.24 2.89 -3.50
C TRP A 339 4.36 4.42 -3.50
N VAL A 340 5.27 4.97 -2.69
CA VAL A 340 5.57 6.41 -2.61
C VAL A 340 6.74 6.79 -3.50
N MET A 341 7.68 5.88 -3.79
CA MET A 341 8.84 6.11 -4.67
C MET A 341 9.77 7.22 -4.18
N TYR A 342 10.04 7.31 -2.87
CA TYR A 342 10.83 8.41 -2.30
C TYR A 342 12.31 8.39 -2.72
N PRO A 343 12.83 9.50 -3.26
CA PRO A 343 14.26 9.79 -3.24
C PRO A 343 14.72 10.09 -1.80
N PRO A 344 16.00 9.84 -1.47
CA PRO A 344 17.06 9.39 -2.36
C PRO A 344 17.01 7.90 -2.70
N TYR A 345 16.24 7.08 -1.98
CA TYR A 345 16.18 5.62 -2.19
C TYR A 345 15.79 5.24 -3.63
N SER A 346 14.87 5.98 -4.24
CA SER A 346 14.42 5.72 -5.61
C SER A 346 15.25 6.43 -6.69
N SER A 347 16.30 7.19 -6.38
CA SER A 347 17.09 7.94 -7.37
C SER A 347 18.41 7.24 -7.72
N LEU A 348 18.83 7.32 -8.99
CA LEU A 348 20.10 6.74 -9.48
C LEU A 348 21.37 7.39 -8.90
N LEU A 349 21.26 8.60 -8.33
CA LEU A 349 22.40 9.43 -7.95
C LEU A 349 22.51 9.60 -6.42
N GLY A 350 22.02 8.63 -5.65
CA GLY A 350 22.26 8.50 -4.21
C GLY A 350 23.60 7.81 -3.90
N ASP A 351 24.00 7.79 -2.63
CA ASP A 351 25.26 7.15 -2.13
C ASP A 351 25.29 5.60 -2.26
N GLY A 352 24.45 5.01 -3.11
CA GLY A 352 24.56 3.62 -3.52
C GLY A 352 23.67 3.27 -4.71
N ASP A 353 24.09 2.28 -5.49
CA ASP A 353 23.47 1.77 -6.73
C ASP A 353 22.06 1.16 -6.55
N PHE A 354 21.37 1.43 -5.44
CA PHE A 354 20.19 0.70 -4.97
C PHE A 354 18.93 0.85 -5.84
N ALA A 355 18.86 1.84 -6.74
CA ALA A 355 17.67 2.11 -7.55
C ALA A 355 17.80 1.71 -9.03
N ASN A 356 18.98 1.36 -9.53
CA ASN A 356 19.21 1.15 -10.97
C ASN A 356 18.75 -0.23 -11.44
N SER A 357 17.44 -0.47 -11.40
CA SER A 357 16.84 -1.70 -11.92
C SER A 357 15.89 -1.39 -13.07
N ALA A 358 15.84 -2.31 -14.06
CA ALA A 358 14.89 -2.18 -15.16
C ALA A 358 13.45 -2.17 -14.64
N GLY A 359 13.18 -2.88 -13.53
CA GLY A 359 11.88 -2.89 -12.88
C GLY A 359 11.45 -1.53 -12.32
N THR A 360 12.36 -0.77 -11.72
CA THR A 360 12.07 0.60 -11.28
C THR A 360 11.67 1.49 -12.45
N VAL A 361 12.39 1.41 -13.57
CA VAL A 361 12.07 2.20 -14.79
C VAL A 361 10.69 1.83 -15.33
N PHE A 362 10.38 0.53 -15.45
CA PHE A 362 9.06 0.09 -15.90
C PHE A 362 7.96 0.50 -14.92
N PHE A 363 8.20 0.40 -13.62
CA PHE A 363 7.25 0.81 -12.60
C PHE A 363 6.90 2.30 -12.72
N LEU A 364 7.90 3.17 -12.83
CA LEU A 364 7.70 4.61 -13.03
C LEU A 364 6.91 4.90 -14.33
N GLY A 365 7.25 4.21 -15.43
CA GLY A 365 6.50 4.30 -16.69
C GLY A 365 5.03 3.88 -16.55
N GLY A 366 4.76 2.85 -15.75
CA GLY A 366 3.41 2.40 -15.40
C GLY A 366 2.62 3.46 -14.63
N ILE A 367 3.24 4.13 -13.66
CA ILE A 367 2.62 5.22 -12.89
C ILE A 367 2.28 6.41 -13.79
N VAL A 368 3.17 6.78 -14.72
CA VAL A 368 2.89 7.86 -15.71
C VAL A 368 1.66 7.50 -16.56
N MET A 369 1.56 6.25 -17.01
CA MET A 369 0.41 5.78 -17.80
C MET A 369 -0.90 5.79 -16.98
N LEU A 370 -0.85 5.43 -15.70
CA LEU A 370 -1.99 5.56 -14.78
C LEU A 370 -2.44 7.03 -14.65
N GLY A 371 -1.50 7.96 -14.48
CA GLY A 371 -1.84 9.38 -14.39
C GLY A 371 -2.51 9.90 -15.66
N ALA A 372 -2.05 9.48 -16.85
CA ALA A 372 -2.69 9.81 -18.12
C ALA A 372 -4.15 9.31 -18.19
N SER A 373 -4.41 8.07 -17.77
CA SER A 373 -5.77 7.53 -17.65
C SER A 373 -6.66 8.42 -16.77
N SER A 374 -6.17 8.75 -15.57
CA SER A 374 -6.92 9.53 -14.58
C SER A 374 -7.20 10.96 -15.05
N THR A 375 -6.29 11.59 -15.80
CA THR A 375 -6.53 12.89 -16.44
C THR A 375 -7.70 12.83 -17.44
N LEU A 376 -7.72 11.81 -18.30
CA LEU A 376 -8.79 11.62 -19.28
C LEU A 376 -10.15 11.39 -18.60
N ALA A 377 -10.18 10.62 -17.51
CA ALA A 377 -11.38 10.39 -16.72
C ALA A 377 -11.90 11.70 -16.09
N GLY A 378 -11.01 12.50 -15.47
CA GLY A 378 -11.36 13.79 -14.86
C GLY A 378 -12.03 14.74 -15.85
N VAL A 379 -11.42 14.95 -17.03
CA VAL A 379 -11.98 15.81 -18.09
C VAL A 379 -13.37 15.32 -18.52
N ASN A 380 -13.53 14.01 -18.71
CA ASN A 380 -14.77 13.43 -19.20
C ASN A 380 -15.92 13.56 -18.20
N PHE A 381 -15.71 13.19 -16.93
CA PHE A 381 -16.76 13.28 -15.92
C PHE A 381 -17.13 14.72 -15.58
N ILE A 382 -16.15 15.63 -15.46
CA ILE A 382 -16.42 17.06 -15.23
C ILE A 382 -17.29 17.60 -16.38
N THR A 383 -16.89 17.35 -17.62
CA THR A 383 -17.65 17.84 -18.79
C THR A 383 -19.07 17.27 -18.81
N THR A 384 -19.20 15.95 -18.59
CA THR A 384 -20.50 15.26 -18.57
C THR A 384 -21.44 15.88 -17.53
N ILE A 385 -20.99 16.01 -16.28
CA ILE A 385 -21.84 16.50 -15.19
C ILE A 385 -22.24 17.96 -15.45
N PHE A 386 -21.36 18.79 -16.03
CA PHE A 386 -21.69 20.19 -16.32
C PHE A 386 -22.68 20.36 -17.47
N THR A 387 -22.56 19.57 -18.54
CA THR A 387 -23.23 19.86 -19.82
C THR A 387 -24.35 18.90 -20.20
N MET A 388 -24.46 17.73 -19.57
CA MET A 388 -25.38 16.66 -19.99
C MET A 388 -26.48 16.31 -18.99
N ARG A 389 -26.65 17.09 -17.92
CA ARG A 389 -27.75 16.91 -16.97
C ARG A 389 -29.11 17.08 -17.65
N ALA A 390 -30.02 16.19 -17.33
CA ALA A 390 -31.40 16.24 -17.79
C ALA A 390 -32.16 17.45 -17.19
N PRO A 391 -33.22 17.92 -17.84
CA PRO A 391 -34.07 18.99 -17.31
C PRO A 391 -34.56 18.68 -15.89
N GLY A 392 -34.54 19.68 -15.01
CA GLY A 392 -34.92 19.53 -13.59
C GLY A 392 -33.78 19.10 -12.66
N VAL A 393 -32.71 18.49 -13.17
CA VAL A 393 -31.51 18.14 -12.39
C VAL A 393 -30.63 19.37 -12.19
N SER A 394 -31.07 20.28 -11.32
CA SER A 394 -30.26 21.45 -10.94
C SER A 394 -29.13 21.06 -9.98
N TRP A 395 -28.12 21.93 -9.83
CA TRP A 395 -26.97 21.69 -8.96
C TRP A 395 -27.37 21.23 -7.55
N MET A 396 -28.32 21.91 -6.90
CA MET A 396 -28.75 21.56 -5.55
C MET A 396 -29.88 20.52 -5.50
N LYS A 397 -30.10 19.76 -6.58
CA LYS A 397 -31.01 18.61 -6.66
C LYS A 397 -30.33 17.32 -7.15
N MET A 398 -29.05 17.40 -7.54
CA MET A 398 -28.26 16.28 -8.02
C MET A 398 -27.94 15.28 -6.89
N PRO A 399 -27.99 13.95 -7.11
CA PRO A 399 -27.71 12.98 -6.04
C PRO A 399 -26.32 13.15 -5.40
N LEU A 400 -26.19 12.75 -4.13
CA LEU A 400 -24.94 12.96 -3.38
C LEU A 400 -23.80 12.11 -3.93
N PHE A 401 -24.10 10.94 -4.50
CA PHE A 401 -23.09 10.17 -5.22
C PHE A 401 -22.53 10.94 -6.42
N THR A 402 -23.37 11.53 -7.27
CA THR A 402 -22.88 12.34 -8.39
C THR A 402 -22.09 13.57 -7.92
N TRP A 403 -22.53 14.26 -6.86
CA TRP A 403 -21.74 15.35 -6.25
C TRP A 403 -20.38 14.87 -5.76
N SER A 404 -20.32 13.70 -5.14
CA SER A 404 -19.07 13.12 -4.64
C SER A 404 -18.10 12.81 -5.78
N ILE A 405 -18.58 12.26 -6.90
CA ILE A 405 -17.76 12.05 -8.09
C ILE A 405 -17.27 13.38 -8.65
N LEU A 406 -18.14 14.40 -8.73
CA LEU A 406 -17.72 15.72 -9.23
C LEU A 406 -16.57 16.31 -8.40
N VAL A 407 -16.70 16.29 -7.07
CA VAL A 407 -15.65 16.77 -6.15
C VAL A 407 -14.36 15.98 -6.36
N SER A 408 -14.44 14.64 -6.37
CA SER A 408 -13.27 13.79 -6.61
C SER A 408 -12.59 14.06 -7.94
N MET A 409 -13.33 14.27 -9.02
CA MET A 409 -12.75 14.53 -10.34
C MET A 409 -12.03 15.88 -10.40
N PHE A 410 -12.54 16.92 -9.72
CA PHE A 410 -11.82 18.18 -9.59
C PHE A 410 -10.55 18.04 -8.76
N MET A 411 -10.61 17.34 -7.63
CA MET A 411 -9.44 17.09 -6.80
C MET A 411 -8.35 16.38 -7.59
N LEU A 412 -8.73 15.28 -8.26
CA LEU A 412 -7.85 14.48 -9.10
C LEU A 412 -7.23 15.32 -10.22
N TYR A 413 -8.04 16.11 -10.95
CA TYR A 413 -7.54 16.93 -12.06
C TYR A 413 -6.54 18.02 -11.62
N ILE A 414 -6.74 18.61 -10.44
CA ILE A 414 -5.85 19.65 -9.90
C ILE A 414 -4.59 19.05 -9.28
N SER A 415 -4.69 17.88 -8.64
CA SER A 415 -3.57 17.28 -7.88
C SER A 415 -2.63 16.44 -8.76
N LEU A 416 -3.16 15.77 -9.80
CA LEU A 416 -2.40 14.87 -10.69
C LEU A 416 -1.15 15.49 -11.33
N PRO A 417 -1.16 16.75 -11.81
CA PRO A 417 0.02 17.32 -12.45
C PRO A 417 1.27 17.29 -11.56
N ALA A 418 1.11 17.45 -10.24
CA ALA A 418 2.23 17.39 -9.30
C ALA A 418 2.87 15.99 -9.26
N LEU A 419 2.06 14.93 -9.20
CA LEU A 419 2.56 13.56 -9.29
C LEU A 419 3.25 13.31 -10.62
N ILE A 420 2.60 13.65 -11.73
CA ILE A 420 3.14 13.37 -13.07
C ILE A 420 4.49 14.08 -13.26
N VAL A 421 4.62 15.34 -12.84
CA VAL A 421 5.91 16.05 -12.91
C VAL A 421 6.96 15.38 -12.02
N GLY A 422 6.61 15.04 -10.77
CA GLY A 422 7.54 14.36 -9.86
C GLY A 422 8.02 13.01 -10.38
N ILE A 423 7.11 12.18 -10.90
CA ILE A 423 7.44 10.87 -11.46
C ILE A 423 8.19 11.01 -12.79
N LEU A 424 7.85 11.97 -13.65
CA LEU A 424 8.59 12.22 -14.88
C LEU A 424 10.02 12.67 -14.58
N PHE A 425 10.22 13.57 -13.63
CA PHE A 425 11.58 13.97 -13.22
C PHE A 425 12.38 12.79 -12.68
N LEU A 426 11.76 11.94 -11.86
CA LEU A 426 12.41 10.74 -11.34
C LEU A 426 12.71 9.76 -12.48
N PHE A 427 11.79 9.59 -13.43
CA PHE A 427 11.99 8.76 -14.61
C PHE A 427 13.11 9.29 -15.51
N LEU A 428 13.27 10.62 -15.64
CA LEU A 428 14.37 11.23 -16.39
C LEU A 428 15.72 11.08 -15.67
N ASP A 429 15.73 11.15 -14.32
CA ASP A 429 16.92 10.84 -13.52
C ASP A 429 17.38 9.40 -13.81
N HIS A 430 16.43 8.49 -14.09
CA HIS A 430 16.71 7.09 -14.44
C HIS A 430 17.09 6.84 -15.90
N THR A 431 16.53 7.57 -16.85
CA THR A 431 16.64 7.22 -18.28
C THR A 431 17.64 8.05 -19.06
N ILE A 432 17.80 9.33 -18.69
CA ILE A 432 18.73 10.25 -19.37
C ILE A 432 19.68 10.94 -18.37
N HIS A 433 19.75 10.43 -17.14
CA HIS A 433 20.66 10.87 -16.08
C HIS A 433 20.54 12.36 -15.74
N THR A 434 19.31 12.88 -15.65
CA THR A 434 19.09 14.16 -14.96
C THR A 434 19.38 14.01 -13.46
N SER A 435 19.38 15.13 -12.73
CA SER A 435 19.72 15.15 -11.31
C SER A 435 18.69 15.91 -10.46
N PHE A 436 17.40 15.82 -10.82
CA PHE A 436 16.35 16.56 -10.12
C PHE A 436 16.26 16.21 -8.64
N PHE A 437 16.42 14.93 -8.29
CA PHE A 437 16.28 14.43 -6.92
C PHE A 437 17.56 13.80 -6.35
N ALA A 438 18.70 14.01 -7.01
CA ALA A 438 20.00 13.59 -6.51
C ALA A 438 20.35 14.35 -5.23
N VAL A 439 20.94 13.69 -4.23
CA VAL A 439 21.29 14.34 -2.94
C VAL A 439 22.27 15.50 -3.13
N ASN A 440 23.23 15.34 -4.06
CA ASN A 440 24.34 16.27 -4.25
C ASN A 440 24.07 17.38 -5.28
N ALA A 441 22.99 17.27 -6.06
CA ALA A 441 22.73 18.15 -7.21
C ALA A 441 21.26 18.58 -7.37
N GLY A 442 20.34 17.94 -6.66
CA GLY A 442 18.90 18.17 -6.71
C GLY A 442 18.30 18.34 -5.32
N ASP A 443 17.01 18.03 -5.20
CA ASP A 443 16.27 18.15 -3.93
C ASP A 443 15.36 16.94 -3.70
N PRO A 444 15.78 15.93 -2.92
CA PRO A 444 14.93 14.79 -2.56
C PRO A 444 13.64 15.18 -1.82
N ILE A 445 13.63 16.29 -1.07
CA ILE A 445 12.46 16.75 -0.31
C ILE A 445 11.42 17.39 -1.25
N LEU A 446 11.85 17.98 -2.37
CA LEU A 446 10.94 18.44 -3.41
C LEU A 446 10.01 17.32 -3.90
N PHE A 447 10.54 16.11 -4.10
CA PHE A 447 9.72 14.95 -4.48
C PHE A 447 8.65 14.68 -3.42
N GLN A 448 8.97 14.75 -2.13
CA GLN A 448 7.98 14.54 -1.07
C GLN A 448 6.84 15.56 -1.14
N HIS A 449 7.16 16.83 -1.39
CA HIS A 449 6.13 17.86 -1.58
C HIS A 449 5.25 17.60 -2.81
N LEU A 450 5.86 17.24 -3.95
CA LEU A 450 5.13 16.92 -5.19
C LEU A 450 4.22 15.70 -5.01
N PHE A 451 4.77 14.63 -4.43
CA PHE A 451 4.01 13.41 -4.17
C PHE A 451 2.87 13.67 -3.20
N TRP A 452 3.07 14.33 -2.06
CA TRP A 452 1.99 14.51 -1.09
C TRP A 452 0.98 15.57 -1.46
N PHE A 453 1.38 16.60 -2.22
CA PHE A 453 0.42 17.53 -2.82
C PHE A 453 -0.58 16.79 -3.72
N PHE A 454 -0.15 15.71 -4.37
CA PHE A 454 -1.04 14.76 -5.01
C PHE A 454 -1.71 13.80 -4.02
N GLY A 455 -0.91 13.11 -3.20
CA GLY A 455 -1.28 11.90 -2.48
C GLY A 455 -2.30 12.15 -1.39
N HIS A 456 -2.28 13.32 -0.74
CA HIS A 456 -3.31 13.62 0.25
C HIS A 456 -4.68 13.99 -0.36
N PRO A 457 -4.77 14.83 -1.40
CA PRO A 457 -6.00 14.92 -2.18
C PRO A 457 -6.45 13.57 -2.74
N GLU A 458 -5.53 12.72 -3.17
CA GLU A 458 -5.85 11.41 -3.74
C GLU A 458 -6.57 10.48 -2.76
N VAL A 459 -6.17 10.46 -1.48
CA VAL A 459 -6.92 9.66 -0.48
C VAL A 459 -8.36 10.17 -0.31
N TYR A 460 -8.61 11.45 -0.60
CA TYR A 460 -9.99 11.96 -0.66
C TYR A 460 -10.70 11.60 -1.96
N VAL A 461 -9.99 11.58 -3.10
CA VAL A 461 -10.55 11.17 -4.41
C VAL A 461 -11.21 9.80 -4.30
N VAL A 462 -10.65 8.87 -3.51
CA VAL A 462 -11.21 7.52 -3.31
C VAL A 462 -12.27 7.42 -2.20
N VAL A 463 -12.17 8.21 -1.12
CA VAL A 463 -13.11 8.10 0.01
C VAL A 463 -14.38 8.95 -0.16
N VAL A 464 -14.29 10.10 -0.85
CA VAL A 464 -15.44 10.97 -1.12
C VAL A 464 -16.52 10.24 -1.92
N PRO A 465 -16.21 9.45 -2.97
CA PRO A 465 -17.17 8.62 -3.67
C PRO A 465 -17.83 7.60 -2.76
N ALA A 466 -17.08 6.96 -1.86
CA ALA A 466 -17.64 6.04 -0.87
C ALA A 466 -18.65 6.76 0.06
N PHE A 467 -18.40 8.02 0.43
CA PHE A 467 -19.38 8.83 1.15
C PHE A 467 -20.65 9.06 0.34
N GLY A 468 -20.52 9.29 -0.97
CA GLY A 468 -21.64 9.38 -1.89
C GLY A 468 -22.48 8.11 -1.90
N ILE A 469 -21.84 6.94 -2.07
CA ILE A 469 -22.49 5.63 -2.05
C ILE A 469 -23.25 5.42 -0.73
N VAL A 470 -22.56 5.62 0.39
CA VAL A 470 -23.15 5.46 1.73
C VAL A 470 -24.34 6.40 1.92
N SER A 471 -24.28 7.62 1.39
CA SER A 471 -25.39 8.57 1.47
C SER A 471 -26.64 8.07 0.73
N GLU A 472 -26.48 7.56 -0.50
CA GLU A 472 -27.59 6.99 -1.26
C GLU A 472 -28.17 5.75 -0.55
N VAL A 473 -27.30 4.83 -0.12
CA VAL A 473 -27.73 3.58 0.53
C VAL A 473 -28.45 3.85 1.84
N LEU A 474 -27.93 4.74 2.70
CA LEU A 474 -28.56 5.03 3.99
C LEU A 474 -29.89 5.76 3.81
N ALA A 475 -30.00 6.70 2.86
CA ALA A 475 -31.26 7.38 2.56
C ALA A 475 -32.34 6.40 2.07
N THR A 476 -32.00 5.55 1.08
CA THR A 476 -32.92 4.53 0.57
C THR A 476 -33.30 3.52 1.66
N SER A 477 -32.32 3.04 2.43
CA SER A 477 -32.57 2.03 3.47
C SER A 477 -33.40 2.59 4.63
N ALA A 478 -33.23 3.87 4.98
CA ALA A 478 -34.02 4.55 6.01
C ALA A 478 -35.42 4.95 5.53
N ARG A 479 -35.66 4.92 4.21
CA ARG A 479 -36.87 5.44 3.54
C ARG A 479 -37.11 6.90 3.88
N ARG A 480 -36.04 7.69 3.89
CA ARG A 480 -36.05 9.12 4.20
C ARG A 480 -35.11 9.86 3.28
N SER A 481 -35.41 11.13 3.04
CA SER A 481 -34.44 12.05 2.46
C SER A 481 -33.23 12.22 3.37
N ILE A 482 -32.06 12.41 2.76
CA ILE A 482 -30.83 12.64 3.51
C ILE A 482 -30.96 13.92 4.36
N PHE A 483 -30.69 13.80 5.65
CA PHE A 483 -30.69 14.95 6.54
C PHE A 483 -29.55 15.90 6.15
N GLY A 484 -29.87 17.20 6.05
CA GLY A 484 -28.87 18.22 5.77
C GLY A 484 -28.22 18.10 4.39
N TYR A 485 -28.96 17.74 3.33
CA TYR A 485 -28.43 17.62 1.95
C TYR A 485 -27.48 18.77 1.55
N LYS A 486 -27.87 20.04 1.75
CA LYS A 486 -27.01 21.19 1.42
C LYS A 486 -25.72 21.20 2.23
N SER A 487 -25.81 20.87 3.52
CA SER A 487 -24.65 20.74 4.41
C SER A 487 -23.72 19.60 3.95
N MET A 488 -24.26 18.47 3.48
CA MET A 488 -23.47 17.37 2.91
C MET A 488 -22.72 17.80 1.65
N VAL A 489 -23.38 18.52 0.74
CA VAL A 489 -22.75 19.06 -0.48
C VAL A 489 -21.61 20.02 -0.12
N TYR A 490 -21.86 20.99 0.76
CA TYR A 490 -20.83 21.93 1.19
C TYR A 490 -19.70 21.27 1.96
N ALA A 491 -19.97 20.23 2.76
CA ALA A 491 -18.95 19.46 3.45
C ALA A 491 -18.03 18.72 2.47
N MET A 492 -18.59 18.07 1.42
CA MET A 492 -17.78 17.42 0.38
C MET A 492 -16.95 18.43 -0.40
N ALA A 493 -17.55 19.54 -0.86
CA ALA A 493 -16.81 20.59 -1.56
C ALA A 493 -15.73 21.23 -0.66
N GLY A 494 -16.02 21.42 0.62
CA GLY A 494 -15.07 21.93 1.61
C GLY A 494 -13.86 21.00 1.79
N ILE A 495 -14.09 19.68 1.89
CA ILE A 495 -12.99 18.69 1.88
C ILE A 495 -12.18 18.80 0.59
N GLY A 496 -12.85 18.96 -0.56
CA GLY A 496 -12.19 19.13 -1.85
C GLY A 496 -11.25 20.33 -1.92
N ILE A 497 -11.57 21.43 -1.23
CA ILE A 497 -10.71 22.62 -1.17
C ILE A 497 -9.62 22.46 -0.11
N VAL A 498 -9.99 22.08 1.12
CA VAL A 498 -9.05 22.01 2.25
C VAL A 498 -8.01 20.91 2.05
N GLY A 499 -8.33 19.84 1.31
CA GLY A 499 -7.39 18.77 0.97
C GLY A 499 -6.08 19.26 0.32
N PHE A 500 -6.10 20.42 -0.34
CA PHE A 500 -4.92 21.05 -0.94
C PHE A 500 -4.07 21.89 0.02
N PHE A 501 -4.47 22.03 1.29
CA PHE A 501 -3.78 22.87 2.28
C PHE A 501 -3.25 22.09 3.49
N VAL A 502 -3.22 20.76 3.40
CA VAL A 502 -2.91 19.88 4.53
C VAL A 502 -1.85 18.82 4.24
N TRP A 503 -1.39 18.70 2.99
CA TRP A 503 -0.49 17.61 2.57
C TRP A 503 0.79 17.50 3.39
N GLY A 504 1.28 18.63 3.91
CA GLY A 504 2.47 18.70 4.75
C GLY A 504 2.39 17.89 6.05
N HIS A 505 1.22 17.40 6.47
CA HIS A 505 1.14 16.53 7.64
C HIS A 505 1.83 15.17 7.46
N HIS A 506 2.07 14.72 6.22
CA HIS A 506 2.87 13.53 5.95
C HIS A 506 4.37 13.77 6.12
N MET A 507 4.76 15.03 6.30
CA MET A 507 6.13 15.52 6.29
C MET A 507 6.51 16.19 7.63
N LEU A 508 5.73 16.01 8.70
CA LEU A 508 5.99 16.68 9.98
C LEU A 508 7.33 16.30 10.62
N THR A 509 7.90 15.17 10.21
CA THR A 509 9.20 14.64 10.64
C THR A 509 10.33 14.92 9.65
N SER A 510 10.08 15.58 8.51
CA SER A 510 11.07 15.81 7.45
C SER A 510 12.09 16.92 7.73
N GLY A 511 12.04 17.53 8.92
CA GLY A 511 12.79 18.75 9.22
C GLY A 511 12.08 20.06 8.82
N MET A 512 10.79 19.98 8.42
CA MET A 512 9.95 21.13 8.09
C MET A 512 10.01 22.25 9.15
N ASP A 513 10.07 23.50 8.67
CA ASP A 513 10.04 24.73 9.48
C ASP A 513 8.95 24.66 10.57
N PRO A 514 9.26 25.02 11.84
CA PRO A 514 8.29 24.95 12.93
C PRO A 514 7.01 25.77 12.70
N GLY A 515 7.10 26.94 12.06
CA GLY A 515 5.94 27.77 11.75
C GLY A 515 5.01 27.11 10.74
N LEU A 516 5.58 26.57 9.66
CA LEU A 516 4.82 25.79 8.67
C LEU A 516 4.22 24.52 9.30
N ARG A 517 4.95 23.88 10.22
CA ARG A 517 4.48 22.70 10.95
C ARG A 517 3.20 23.01 11.73
N VAL A 518 3.17 24.12 12.48
CA VAL A 518 1.96 24.54 13.23
C VAL A 518 0.77 24.80 12.31
N ILE A 519 1.01 25.42 11.15
CA ILE A 519 -0.04 25.64 10.15
C ILE A 519 -0.61 24.29 9.68
N MET A 520 0.26 23.35 9.28
CA MET A 520 -0.16 22.03 8.79
C MET A 520 -0.90 21.22 9.87
N MET A 521 -0.50 21.33 11.14
CA MET A 521 -1.22 20.72 12.26
C MET A 521 -2.65 21.28 12.35
N ALA A 522 -2.79 22.60 12.38
CA ALA A 522 -4.09 23.27 12.55
C ALA A 522 -5.03 23.01 11.35
N THR A 523 -4.52 23.14 10.12
CA THR A 523 -5.33 22.91 8.92
C THR A 523 -5.77 21.45 8.81
N THR A 524 -4.91 20.50 9.19
CA THR A 524 -5.28 19.07 9.20
C THR A 524 -6.38 18.77 10.22
N MET A 525 -6.32 19.36 11.42
CA MET A 525 -7.38 19.21 12.42
C MET A 525 -8.72 19.79 11.94
N LEU A 526 -8.70 20.88 11.17
CA LEU A 526 -9.92 21.48 10.62
C LEU A 526 -10.67 20.54 9.64
N VAL A 527 -9.98 19.63 8.97
CA VAL A 527 -10.61 18.66 8.05
C VAL A 527 -11.54 17.68 8.79
N ALA A 528 -11.29 17.44 10.09
CA ALA A 528 -12.14 16.59 10.90
C ALA A 528 -13.56 17.17 11.06
N ILE A 529 -13.73 18.49 10.97
CA ILE A 529 -15.02 19.16 11.17
C ILE A 529 -16.02 18.82 10.04
N PRO A 530 -15.73 19.08 8.75
CA PRO A 530 -16.63 18.68 7.66
C PRO A 530 -16.92 17.17 7.64
N THR A 531 -15.92 16.36 7.99
CA THR A 531 -16.05 14.91 8.05
C THR A 531 -17.01 14.48 9.17
N GLY A 532 -16.88 15.07 10.36
CA GLY A 532 -17.77 14.83 11.50
C GLY A 532 -19.21 15.25 11.21
N VAL A 533 -19.42 16.40 10.56
CA VAL A 533 -20.76 16.85 10.14
C VAL A 533 -21.48 15.80 9.30
N LYS A 534 -20.75 15.13 8.39
CA LYS A 534 -21.32 14.05 7.56
C LYS A 534 -21.73 12.83 8.39
N ILE A 535 -20.92 12.44 9.38
CA ILE A 535 -21.27 11.36 10.33
C ILE A 535 -22.59 11.68 11.05
N PHE A 536 -22.72 12.89 11.59
CA PHE A 536 -23.96 13.31 12.26
C PHE A 536 -25.16 13.40 11.29
N ASN A 537 -24.96 13.86 10.06
CA ASN A 537 -26.03 13.89 9.06
C ASN A 537 -26.52 12.48 8.69
N TRP A 538 -25.62 11.49 8.57
CA TRP A 538 -26.02 10.10 8.35
C TRP A 538 -26.78 9.53 9.55
N LEU A 539 -26.30 9.78 10.78
CA LEU A 539 -27.01 9.36 12.00
C LEU A 539 -28.40 10.01 12.10
N ALA A 540 -28.52 11.29 11.78
CA ALA A 540 -29.79 12.01 11.77
C ALA A 540 -30.75 11.52 10.66
N THR A 541 -30.21 11.05 9.53
CA THR A 541 -31.00 10.42 8.45
C THR A 541 -31.59 9.09 8.93
N LEU A 542 -30.81 8.30 9.67
CA LEU A 542 -31.26 7.03 10.24
C LEU A 542 -32.25 7.22 11.40
N TRP A 543 -32.07 8.28 12.20
CA TRP A 543 -32.92 8.57 13.35
C TRP A 543 -34.38 8.72 12.93
N GLY A 544 -35.29 7.93 13.52
CA GLY A 544 -36.72 7.98 13.19
C GLY A 544 -37.09 7.48 11.78
N GLY A 545 -36.14 6.89 11.04
CA GLY A 545 -36.41 6.17 9.79
C GLY A 545 -36.93 4.75 10.01
N SER A 546 -37.50 4.15 8.97
CA SER A 546 -37.92 2.75 8.96
C SER A 546 -36.85 1.92 8.25
N LEU A 547 -35.84 1.50 9.02
CA LEU A 547 -34.61 0.95 8.47
C LEU A 547 -34.80 -0.47 7.91
N VAL A 548 -34.58 -0.61 6.59
CA VAL A 548 -34.50 -1.90 5.91
C VAL A 548 -33.08 -2.44 6.03
N ILE A 549 -32.88 -3.40 6.93
CA ILE A 549 -31.58 -4.05 7.15
C ILE A 549 -31.37 -5.15 6.10
N LYS A 550 -30.61 -4.80 5.06
CA LYS A 550 -30.11 -5.73 4.04
C LYS A 550 -28.58 -5.67 4.00
N THR A 551 -27.98 -6.52 3.17
CA THR A 551 -26.52 -6.61 3.08
C THR A 551 -25.86 -5.26 2.78
N HIS A 552 -26.38 -4.48 1.83
CA HIS A 552 -25.86 -3.14 1.53
C HIS A 552 -25.94 -2.20 2.75
N THR A 553 -27.03 -2.25 3.52
CA THR A 553 -27.22 -1.45 4.73
C THR A 553 -26.19 -1.82 5.79
N LEU A 554 -25.92 -3.11 6.00
CA LEU A 554 -24.93 -3.59 6.96
C LEU A 554 -23.52 -3.07 6.62
N TRP A 555 -23.13 -3.10 5.34
CA TRP A 555 -21.85 -2.53 4.90
C TRP A 555 -21.76 -1.02 5.15
N SER A 556 -22.84 -0.26 4.89
CA SER A 556 -22.87 1.18 5.22
C SER A 556 -22.80 1.45 6.73
N LEU A 557 -23.42 0.62 7.57
CA LEU A 557 -23.33 0.75 9.03
C LEU A 557 -21.94 0.35 9.54
N GLY A 558 -21.35 -0.70 8.98
CA GLY A 558 -19.96 -1.09 9.24
C GLY A 558 -19.01 0.04 8.90
N PHE A 559 -19.19 0.65 7.72
CA PHE A 559 -18.45 1.84 7.29
C PHE A 559 -18.53 2.96 8.33
N LEU A 560 -19.73 3.32 8.82
CA LEU A 560 -19.88 4.40 9.80
C LEU A 560 -19.04 4.14 11.06
N LEU A 561 -19.03 2.90 11.54
CA LEU A 561 -18.30 2.52 12.73
C LEU A 561 -16.78 2.51 12.48
N THR A 562 -16.31 1.77 11.48
CA THR A 562 -14.87 1.61 11.22
C THR A 562 -14.22 2.90 10.75
N PHE A 563 -14.89 3.67 9.90
CA PHE A 563 -14.39 4.95 9.44
C PHE A 563 -14.29 5.98 10.58
N THR A 564 -15.23 5.96 11.54
CA THR A 564 -15.16 6.82 12.73
C THR A 564 -13.96 6.45 13.61
N LEU A 565 -13.74 5.15 13.85
CA LEU A 565 -12.56 4.68 14.59
C LEU A 565 -11.25 5.05 13.91
N GLY A 566 -11.17 4.90 12.58
CA GLY A 566 -10.02 5.34 11.79
C GLY A 566 -9.82 6.86 11.85
N GLY A 567 -10.89 7.63 11.78
CA GLY A 567 -10.83 9.09 11.93
C GLY A 567 -10.30 9.52 13.30
N ILE A 568 -10.70 8.82 14.38
CA ILE A 568 -10.20 9.08 15.73
C ILE A 568 -8.69 8.79 15.81
N SER A 569 -8.22 7.65 15.28
CA SER A 569 -6.77 7.37 15.27
C SER A 569 -5.99 8.32 14.38
N GLY A 570 -6.61 8.87 13.33
CA GLY A 570 -6.02 9.89 12.47
C GLY A 570 -5.71 11.20 13.19
N MET A 571 -6.51 11.56 14.20
CA MET A 571 -6.34 12.80 14.95
C MET A 571 -5.08 12.86 15.82
N PHE A 572 -4.36 11.74 15.97
CA PHE A 572 -3.04 11.74 16.62
C PHE A 572 -1.93 12.27 15.70
N PHE A 573 -2.04 12.11 14.37
CA PHE A 573 -1.00 12.54 13.41
C PHE A 573 -0.87 14.05 13.16
N PRO A 574 -1.88 14.91 13.33
CA PRO A 574 -1.66 16.34 13.34
C PRO A 574 -1.06 16.84 14.67
N VAL A 575 -0.81 15.97 15.66
CA VAL A 575 -0.15 16.36 16.91
C VAL A 575 1.33 16.02 16.81
N THR A 576 2.19 17.00 16.47
CA THR A 576 3.63 16.78 16.22
C THR A 576 4.34 15.91 17.27
N GLY A 577 4.05 16.09 18.56
CA GLY A 577 4.65 15.28 19.62
C GLY A 577 4.27 13.81 19.57
N LEU A 578 3.03 13.49 19.17
CA LEU A 578 2.59 12.11 18.96
C LEU A 578 3.10 11.56 17.63
N THR A 579 3.09 12.39 16.58
CA THR A 579 3.66 12.03 15.27
C THR A 579 5.13 11.65 15.38
N ALA A 580 5.91 12.34 16.19
CA ALA A 580 7.31 11.97 16.42
C ALA A 580 7.49 10.52 16.94
N HIS A 581 6.51 9.99 17.68
CA HIS A 581 6.52 8.60 18.18
C HIS A 581 5.86 7.60 17.22
N LEU A 582 4.76 8.01 16.57
CA LEU A 582 3.90 7.11 15.79
C LEU A 582 4.23 7.10 14.28
N HIS A 583 5.00 8.06 13.79
CA HIS A 583 5.34 8.16 12.37
C HIS A 583 6.17 6.97 11.91
N GLU A 584 5.85 6.44 10.72
CA GLU A 584 6.45 5.24 10.15
C GLU A 584 6.40 3.97 11.03
N THR A 585 5.55 3.92 12.08
CA THR A 585 5.25 2.68 12.78
C THR A 585 4.01 1.99 12.21
N TYR A 586 3.73 0.78 12.70
CA TYR A 586 2.48 0.08 12.40
C TYR A 586 1.21 0.86 12.81
N PHE A 587 1.31 1.92 13.62
CA PHE A 587 0.16 2.76 13.95
C PHE A 587 -0.36 3.50 12.70
N VAL A 588 0.53 3.98 11.82
CA VAL A 588 0.14 4.57 10.52
C VAL A 588 -0.54 3.52 9.65
N VAL A 589 0.00 2.30 9.63
CA VAL A 589 -0.56 1.18 8.86
C VAL A 589 -1.98 0.87 9.35
N ALA A 590 -2.16 0.76 10.67
CA ALA A 590 -3.44 0.51 11.31
C ALA A 590 -4.46 1.61 11.00
N HIS A 591 -4.09 2.88 11.24
CA HIS A 591 -4.92 4.04 10.94
C HIS A 591 -5.39 4.04 9.48
N PHE A 592 -4.43 3.90 8.54
CA PHE A 592 -4.74 3.94 7.12
C PHE A 592 -5.65 2.79 6.70
N HIS A 593 -5.44 1.56 7.19
CA HIS A 593 -6.33 0.44 6.90
C HIS A 593 -7.74 0.67 7.49
N TYR A 594 -7.86 1.38 8.62
CA TYR A 594 -9.16 1.76 9.14
C TYR A 594 -9.94 2.75 8.29
N VAL A 595 -9.27 3.77 7.76
CA VAL A 595 -9.93 4.75 6.88
C VAL A 595 -10.05 4.24 5.44
N PHE A 596 -9.13 3.41 4.96
CA PHE A 596 -9.13 2.93 3.57
C PHE A 596 -9.97 1.68 3.40
N VAL A 597 -9.74 0.61 4.17
CA VAL A 597 -10.57 -0.60 4.07
C VAL A 597 -11.95 -0.33 4.69
N GLY A 598 -11.97 0.19 5.93
CA GLY A 598 -13.22 0.52 6.62
C GLY A 598 -13.98 1.70 6.00
N GLY A 599 -13.32 2.61 5.29
CA GLY A 599 -13.97 3.75 4.62
C GLY A 599 -14.27 3.52 3.14
N VAL A 600 -13.27 3.16 2.35
CA VAL A 600 -13.40 2.99 0.90
C VAL A 600 -13.98 1.61 0.59
N VAL A 601 -13.32 0.52 1.01
CA VAL A 601 -13.70 -0.85 0.60
C VAL A 601 -15.10 -1.21 1.11
N PHE A 602 -15.44 -0.89 2.36
CA PHE A 602 -16.79 -1.14 2.89
C PHE A 602 -17.86 -0.32 2.17
N GLY A 603 -17.55 0.93 1.79
CA GLY A 603 -18.42 1.74 0.94
C GLY A 603 -18.62 1.14 -0.45
N LEU A 604 -17.55 0.64 -1.07
CA LEU A 604 -17.61 -0.05 -2.37
C LEU A 604 -18.41 -1.36 -2.29
N TYR A 605 -18.26 -2.15 -1.21
CA TYR A 605 -19.09 -3.32 -0.98
C TYR A 605 -20.56 -2.96 -0.80
N SER A 606 -20.86 -1.90 -0.04
CA SER A 606 -22.22 -1.38 0.07
C SER A 606 -22.80 -1.05 -1.31
N GLY A 607 -22.06 -0.31 -2.13
CA GLY A 607 -22.44 0.04 -3.51
C GLY A 607 -22.61 -1.18 -4.41
N LEU A 608 -21.74 -2.19 -4.27
CA LEU A 608 -21.81 -3.42 -5.05
C LEU A 608 -23.11 -4.16 -4.74
N TYR A 609 -23.44 -4.42 -3.46
CA TYR A 609 -24.70 -5.07 -3.10
C TYR A 609 -25.94 -4.23 -3.47
N TYR A 610 -25.82 -2.89 -3.44
CA TYR A 610 -26.91 -1.97 -3.75
C TYR A 610 -27.21 -1.89 -5.26
N TRP A 611 -26.20 -1.72 -6.11
CA TRP A 611 -26.37 -1.58 -7.56
C TRP A 611 -26.19 -2.86 -8.37
N PHE A 612 -25.80 -3.99 -7.76
CA PHE A 612 -25.75 -5.27 -8.44
C PHE A 612 -27.06 -5.65 -9.16
N PRO A 613 -28.26 -5.44 -8.57
CA PRO A 613 -29.51 -5.64 -9.29
C PRO A 613 -29.68 -4.72 -10.50
N LYS A 614 -29.24 -3.47 -10.41
CA LYS A 614 -29.27 -2.53 -11.55
C LYS A 614 -28.33 -2.99 -12.67
N ALA A 615 -27.17 -3.55 -12.33
CA ALA A 615 -26.20 -4.01 -13.31
C ALA A 615 -26.57 -5.35 -13.97
N THR A 616 -27.25 -6.24 -13.24
CA THR A 616 -27.44 -7.64 -13.65
C THR A 616 -28.90 -8.05 -13.86
N GLY A 617 -29.86 -7.24 -13.40
CA GLY A 617 -31.28 -7.61 -13.36
C GLY A 617 -31.61 -8.66 -12.30
N ARG A 618 -30.69 -9.00 -11.38
CA ARG A 618 -30.90 -10.03 -10.36
C ARG A 618 -30.39 -9.59 -8.99
N ARG A 619 -31.03 -10.06 -7.92
CA ARG A 619 -30.60 -9.79 -6.54
C ARG A 619 -29.52 -10.76 -6.09
N MET A 620 -28.54 -10.26 -5.34
CA MET A 620 -27.56 -11.10 -4.64
C MET A 620 -28.23 -11.93 -3.53
N ASP A 621 -27.63 -13.06 -3.18
CA ASP A 621 -28.09 -13.83 -2.03
C ASP A 621 -27.76 -13.10 -0.72
N GLU A 622 -28.80 -12.77 0.04
CA GLU A 622 -28.68 -12.02 1.29
C GLU A 622 -28.02 -12.83 2.41
N ARG A 623 -28.18 -14.17 2.45
CA ARG A 623 -27.57 -14.98 3.51
C ARG A 623 -26.06 -15.01 3.34
N MET A 624 -25.58 -15.26 2.12
CA MET A 624 -24.16 -15.18 1.79
C MET A 624 -23.63 -13.76 1.99
N GLY A 625 -24.42 -12.74 1.64
CA GLY A 625 -24.08 -11.34 1.87
C GLY A 625 -23.87 -10.97 3.34
N ILE A 626 -24.77 -11.41 4.22
CA ILE A 626 -24.67 -11.19 5.67
C ILE A 626 -23.47 -11.95 6.26
N ILE A 627 -23.23 -13.19 5.85
CA ILE A 627 -22.05 -13.96 6.29
C ILE A 627 -20.78 -13.26 5.84
N HIS A 628 -20.72 -12.81 4.58
CA HIS A 628 -19.60 -12.05 4.04
C HIS A 628 -19.32 -10.80 4.88
N PHE A 629 -20.36 -10.04 5.25
CA PHE A 629 -20.23 -8.88 6.13
C PHE A 629 -19.72 -9.25 7.52
N LEU A 630 -20.39 -10.16 8.24
CA LEU A 630 -20.07 -10.46 9.63
C LEU A 630 -18.66 -11.05 9.77
N ALA A 631 -18.33 -12.02 8.92
CA ALA A 631 -17.01 -12.65 8.94
C ALA A 631 -15.93 -11.63 8.60
N SER A 632 -16.13 -10.83 7.55
CA SER A 632 -15.17 -9.77 7.17
C SER A 632 -15.00 -8.76 8.29
N PHE A 633 -16.08 -8.26 8.87
CA PHE A 633 -16.05 -7.24 9.93
C PHE A 633 -15.25 -7.72 11.15
N ILE A 634 -15.45 -8.97 11.58
CA ILE A 634 -14.75 -9.54 12.73
C ILE A 634 -13.27 -9.73 12.42
N THR A 635 -12.93 -10.42 11.33
CA THR A 635 -11.53 -10.74 11.00
C THR A 635 -10.74 -9.48 10.63
N TYR A 636 -11.39 -8.50 10.01
CA TYR A 636 -10.83 -7.17 9.73
C TYR A 636 -10.40 -6.46 11.04
N ASN A 637 -11.28 -6.37 12.03
CA ASN A 637 -10.92 -5.71 13.29
C ASN A 637 -9.83 -6.50 14.03
N ALA A 638 -9.90 -7.84 13.99
CA ALA A 638 -8.87 -8.70 14.57
C ALA A 638 -7.50 -8.56 13.88
N ALA A 639 -7.46 -8.22 12.59
CA ALA A 639 -6.22 -8.01 11.86
C ALA A 639 -5.64 -6.60 12.10
N PHE A 640 -6.47 -5.56 11.95
CA PHE A 640 -5.95 -4.18 11.89
C PHE A 640 -6.01 -3.44 13.22
N TRP A 641 -6.88 -3.81 14.17
CA TRP A 641 -6.91 -3.13 15.47
C TRP A 641 -5.61 -3.36 16.26
N PRO A 642 -5.10 -4.60 16.39
CA PRO A 642 -3.86 -4.87 17.13
C PRO A 642 -2.62 -4.21 16.50
N MET A 643 -2.68 -3.84 15.22
CA MET A 643 -1.61 -3.06 14.59
C MET A 643 -1.38 -1.69 15.25
N HIS A 644 -2.40 -1.09 15.86
CA HIS A 644 -2.21 0.12 16.67
C HIS A 644 -1.31 -0.16 17.88
N GLU A 645 -1.47 -1.32 18.53
CA GLU A 645 -0.70 -1.69 19.72
C GLU A 645 0.77 -1.92 19.38
N VAL A 646 1.08 -2.78 18.40
CA VAL A 646 2.48 -2.96 17.95
C VAL A 646 3.09 -1.66 17.42
N GLY A 647 2.27 -0.77 16.84
CA GLY A 647 2.69 0.56 16.43
C GLY A 647 3.05 1.49 17.59
N VAL A 648 2.32 1.43 18.71
CA VAL A 648 2.64 2.16 19.94
C VAL A 648 3.88 1.58 20.62
N MET A 649 4.07 0.26 20.56
CA MET A 649 5.26 -0.43 21.05
C MET A 649 6.52 -0.14 20.21
N GLY A 650 6.37 0.56 19.08
CA GLY A 650 7.49 1.05 18.27
C GLY A 650 7.85 0.19 17.06
N MET A 651 7.05 -0.81 16.69
CA MET A 651 7.33 -1.64 15.51
C MET A 651 7.30 -0.78 14.22
N PRO A 652 8.44 -0.58 13.53
CA PRO A 652 8.47 0.19 12.30
C PRO A 652 7.76 -0.56 11.18
N ARG A 653 7.11 0.17 10.28
CA ARG A 653 6.57 -0.40 9.04
C ARG A 653 7.70 -0.69 8.05
N ARG A 654 7.45 -1.56 7.06
CA ARG A 654 8.44 -2.02 6.06
C ARG A 654 9.65 -2.75 6.68
N THR A 655 9.44 -3.32 7.85
CA THR A 655 10.41 -4.18 8.52
C THR A 655 10.22 -5.60 8.01
N HIS A 656 11.24 -6.17 7.35
CA HIS A 656 11.24 -7.53 6.81
C HIS A 656 11.16 -8.60 7.92
N THR A 657 11.85 -8.39 9.04
CA THR A 657 11.89 -9.32 10.17
C THR A 657 12.06 -8.64 11.52
N TYR A 658 11.71 -9.33 12.60
CA TYR A 658 11.83 -8.87 14.00
C TYR A 658 12.29 -10.02 14.90
N THR A 659 12.84 -9.71 16.06
CA THR A 659 13.31 -10.73 17.03
C THR A 659 12.24 -11.04 18.08
N VAL A 660 12.39 -12.15 18.81
CA VAL A 660 11.49 -12.51 19.92
C VAL A 660 11.50 -11.44 21.03
N GLU A 661 12.66 -10.87 21.34
CA GLU A 661 12.87 -9.88 22.41
C GLU A 661 12.15 -8.56 22.14
N SER A 662 11.80 -8.28 20.88
CA SER A 662 10.99 -7.12 20.51
C SER A 662 9.59 -7.13 21.13
N GLY A 663 9.09 -8.31 21.53
CA GLY A 663 7.75 -8.51 22.08
C GLY A 663 6.62 -8.45 21.04
N TYR A 664 6.93 -8.39 19.74
CA TYR A 664 5.93 -8.29 18.68
C TYR A 664 5.37 -9.64 18.20
N ALA A 665 5.99 -10.75 18.59
CA ALA A 665 5.73 -12.08 18.02
C ALA A 665 4.27 -12.52 18.14
N ASP A 666 3.72 -12.53 19.36
CA ASP A 666 2.34 -13.00 19.61
C ASP A 666 1.30 -12.17 18.83
N LEU A 667 1.48 -10.85 18.83
CA LEU A 667 0.59 -9.94 18.12
C LEU A 667 0.73 -10.12 16.60
N ASN A 668 1.94 -10.25 16.06
CA ASN A 668 2.12 -10.47 14.62
C ASN A 668 1.57 -11.81 14.15
N PHE A 669 1.73 -12.88 14.93
CA PHE A 669 1.13 -14.16 14.65
C PHE A 669 -0.40 -14.05 14.58
N ALA A 670 -1.03 -13.43 15.59
CA ALA A 670 -2.47 -13.22 15.64
C ALA A 670 -2.98 -12.33 14.48
N ILE A 671 -2.27 -11.23 14.20
CA ILE A 671 -2.57 -10.33 13.08
C ILE A 671 -2.52 -11.10 11.75
N SER A 672 -1.49 -11.94 11.54
CA SER A 672 -1.35 -12.72 10.31
C SER A 672 -2.51 -13.71 10.16
N LEU A 673 -2.86 -14.46 11.22
CA LEU A 673 -3.99 -15.39 11.17
C LEU A 673 -5.31 -14.68 10.84
N ALA A 674 -5.56 -13.51 11.46
CA ALA A 674 -6.74 -12.70 11.19
C ALA A 674 -6.75 -12.13 9.77
N ALA A 675 -5.59 -11.73 9.24
CA ALA A 675 -5.44 -11.25 7.87
C ALA A 675 -5.75 -12.37 6.85
N PHE A 676 -5.27 -13.60 7.08
CA PHE A 676 -5.62 -14.78 6.29
C PHE A 676 -7.12 -15.06 6.30
N ALA A 677 -7.73 -15.05 7.49
CA ALA A 677 -9.17 -15.23 7.63
C ALA A 677 -9.95 -14.14 6.86
N PHE A 678 -9.52 -12.88 6.96
CA PHE A 678 -10.12 -11.77 6.21
C PHE A 678 -10.00 -11.96 4.70
N GLY A 679 -8.83 -12.35 4.20
CA GLY A 679 -8.61 -12.63 2.78
C GLY A 679 -9.48 -13.75 2.23
N ILE A 680 -9.57 -14.88 2.95
CA ILE A 680 -10.38 -16.04 2.54
C ILE A 680 -11.87 -15.68 2.46
N VAL A 681 -12.38 -14.88 3.40
CA VAL A 681 -13.79 -14.47 3.42
C VAL A 681 -14.17 -13.69 2.15
N GLN A 682 -13.25 -13.00 1.50
CA GLN A 682 -13.53 -12.26 0.26
C GLN A 682 -13.90 -13.20 -0.90
N LEU A 683 -13.49 -14.47 -0.87
CA LEU A 683 -13.91 -15.47 -1.86
C LEU A 683 -15.43 -15.72 -1.82
N LEU A 684 -16.08 -15.50 -0.67
CA LEU A 684 -17.53 -15.59 -0.55
C LEU A 684 -18.24 -14.52 -1.37
N LEU A 685 -17.66 -13.32 -1.50
CA LEU A 685 -18.20 -12.27 -2.37
C LEU A 685 -18.18 -12.73 -3.84
N ILE A 686 -17.04 -13.25 -4.30
CA ILE A 686 -16.86 -13.74 -5.67
C ILE A 686 -17.87 -14.85 -5.95
N TRP A 687 -17.99 -15.80 -5.03
CA TRP A 687 -18.97 -16.88 -5.13
C TRP A 687 -20.41 -16.35 -5.18
N ASN A 688 -20.76 -15.38 -4.35
CA ASN A 688 -22.10 -14.79 -4.33
C ASN A 688 -22.42 -14.06 -5.64
N ILE A 689 -21.47 -13.34 -6.22
CA ILE A 689 -21.60 -12.73 -7.56
C ILE A 689 -21.90 -13.82 -8.60
N ILE A 690 -21.07 -14.86 -8.69
CA ILE A 690 -21.21 -15.94 -9.68
C ILE A 690 -22.55 -16.67 -9.50
N TYR A 691 -22.92 -16.99 -8.27
CA TYR A 691 -24.18 -17.66 -7.95
C TYR A 691 -25.38 -16.80 -8.33
N SER A 692 -25.36 -15.52 -7.97
CA SER A 692 -26.52 -14.63 -8.07
C SER A 692 -26.79 -14.15 -9.48
N VAL A 693 -25.76 -14.01 -10.33
CA VAL A 693 -25.97 -13.76 -11.78
C VAL A 693 -26.78 -14.89 -12.43
N LYS A 694 -26.64 -16.14 -11.97
CA LYS A 694 -27.34 -17.30 -12.54
C LYS A 694 -28.70 -17.55 -11.88
N LYS A 695 -28.69 -17.61 -10.55
CA LYS A 695 -29.78 -18.15 -9.72
C LYS A 695 -30.44 -17.08 -8.85
N GLY A 696 -29.94 -15.85 -8.85
CA GLY A 696 -30.53 -14.75 -8.10
C GLY A 696 -31.97 -14.50 -8.50
N LYS A 697 -32.77 -13.99 -7.58
CA LYS A 697 -34.16 -13.62 -7.89
C LYS A 697 -34.16 -12.45 -8.89
N PRO A 698 -34.99 -12.48 -9.95
CA PRO A 698 -35.13 -11.33 -10.85
C PRO A 698 -35.44 -10.05 -10.05
N ALA A 699 -34.78 -8.96 -10.43
CA ALA A 699 -35.01 -7.64 -9.89
C ALA A 699 -35.79 -6.82 -10.91
N GLY A 700 -36.78 -6.05 -10.43
CA GLY A 700 -37.43 -5.03 -11.25
C GLY A 700 -36.54 -3.81 -11.47
N GLU A 701 -37.13 -2.74 -11.99
CA GLU A 701 -36.47 -1.46 -12.24
C GLU A 701 -35.92 -0.87 -10.93
N ASP A 702 -36.76 -0.85 -9.89
CA ASP A 702 -36.43 -0.39 -8.54
C ASP A 702 -36.65 -1.50 -7.49
N PRO A 703 -35.61 -2.27 -7.14
CA PRO A 703 -35.73 -3.32 -6.15
C PRO A 703 -35.75 -2.82 -4.69
N TRP A 704 -35.39 -1.56 -4.45
CA TRP A 704 -35.10 -1.03 -3.11
C TRP A 704 -36.02 0.11 -2.68
N GLY A 705 -36.75 0.75 -3.61
CA GLY A 705 -37.50 1.97 -3.34
C GLY A 705 -36.61 3.21 -3.40
N GLY A 706 -35.69 3.28 -4.37
CA GLY A 706 -34.74 4.37 -4.55
C GLY A 706 -35.36 5.60 -5.22
N TRP A 707 -34.74 6.76 -5.01
CA TRP A 707 -35.31 8.07 -5.38
C TRP A 707 -34.66 8.72 -6.62
N SER A 708 -33.45 8.28 -6.97
CA SER A 708 -32.67 8.83 -8.08
C SER A 708 -33.12 8.27 -9.44
N LEU A 709 -32.83 9.02 -10.51
CA LEU A 709 -33.23 8.67 -11.89
C LEU A 709 -32.72 7.31 -12.39
N GLU A 710 -31.68 6.75 -11.76
CA GLU A 710 -31.19 5.41 -12.09
C GLU A 710 -32.24 4.30 -11.85
N TRP A 711 -33.22 4.55 -10.98
CA TRP A 711 -34.26 3.59 -10.63
C TRP A 711 -35.50 3.67 -11.55
N THR A 712 -35.56 4.64 -12.45
CA THR A 712 -36.66 4.79 -13.43
C THR A 712 -36.41 4.08 -14.76
N THR A 713 -35.22 3.48 -14.92
CA THR A 713 -34.83 2.69 -16.09
C THR A 713 -34.83 1.19 -15.76
N PRO A 714 -35.05 0.29 -16.75
CA PRO A 714 -34.95 -1.15 -16.55
C PRO A 714 -33.64 -1.62 -15.90
N SER A 715 -33.67 -2.84 -15.36
CA SER A 715 -32.51 -3.51 -14.77
C SER A 715 -32.24 -4.81 -15.53
N PRO A 716 -31.17 -4.91 -16.34
CA PRO A 716 -30.19 -3.88 -16.66
C PRO A 716 -30.73 -2.76 -17.59
N PRO A 717 -30.17 -1.54 -17.56
CA PRO A 717 -30.58 -0.44 -18.43
C PRO A 717 -30.27 -0.73 -19.91
N PRO A 718 -31.11 -0.23 -20.86
CA PRO A 718 -30.85 -0.36 -22.29
C PRO A 718 -29.68 0.52 -22.76
N THR A 719 -29.32 0.38 -24.04
CA THR A 719 -28.36 1.25 -24.74
C THR A 719 -29.06 1.86 -25.95
N PRO A 720 -29.26 3.20 -26.01
CA PRO A 720 -28.89 4.22 -25.01
C PRO A 720 -29.66 4.11 -23.68
N SER A 721 -29.14 4.71 -22.61
CA SER A 721 -29.66 4.53 -21.24
C SER A 721 -31.09 5.07 -21.02
N PHE A 722 -31.50 6.06 -21.82
CA PHE A 722 -32.85 6.62 -21.84
C PHE A 722 -33.28 6.87 -23.30
N ASP A 723 -34.46 6.35 -23.66
CA ASP A 723 -35.07 6.62 -24.97
C ASP A 723 -35.51 8.09 -25.07
N VAL A 724 -36.20 8.56 -24.03
CA VAL A 724 -36.60 9.95 -23.81
C VAL A 724 -35.88 10.47 -22.58
N ILE A 725 -35.25 11.64 -22.70
CA ILE A 725 -34.55 12.26 -21.56
C ILE A 725 -35.58 12.53 -20.45
N PRO A 726 -35.39 11.99 -19.24
CA PRO A 726 -36.33 12.19 -18.14
C PRO A 726 -36.27 13.63 -17.65
N THR A 727 -37.35 14.12 -17.04
CA THR A 727 -37.33 15.38 -16.28
C THR A 727 -37.39 15.04 -14.80
N GLN A 728 -36.44 15.52 -14.00
CA GLN A 728 -36.51 15.37 -12.55
C GLN A 728 -37.61 16.32 -12.02
N LEU A 729 -38.70 15.73 -11.52
CA LEU A 729 -39.76 16.45 -10.84
C LEU A 729 -39.39 16.63 -9.37
N ASP A 730 -39.83 17.72 -8.75
CA ASP A 730 -39.58 17.97 -7.34
C ASP A 730 -40.65 17.28 -6.49
N ASP A 731 -40.32 16.17 -5.85
CA ASP A 731 -41.22 15.47 -4.94
C ASP A 731 -41.34 16.18 -3.57
N ASN A 732 -40.54 17.25 -3.35
CA ASN A 732 -40.52 18.04 -2.11
C ASN A 732 -41.30 19.37 -2.18
N ASP A 733 -42.09 19.62 -3.22
CA ASP A 733 -42.96 20.82 -3.32
C ASP A 733 -44.10 20.87 -2.27
N HIS A 734 -44.05 19.99 -1.26
CA HIS A 734 -44.97 19.97 -0.11
C HIS A 734 -44.31 20.30 1.24
N HIS A 735 -43.06 20.76 1.28
CA HIS A 735 -42.51 21.32 2.52
C HIS A 735 -42.91 22.79 2.69
N GLU A 736 -43.95 23.02 3.51
CA GLU A 736 -44.19 24.34 4.10
C GLU A 736 -42.89 24.85 4.76
N ASP A 737 -42.49 26.08 4.40
CA ASP A 737 -41.35 26.76 5.02
C ASP A 737 -41.46 26.70 6.55
N GLY A 738 -40.48 26.09 7.22
CA GLY A 738 -40.39 26.08 8.67
C GLY A 738 -40.37 27.51 9.25
N PHE A 739 -40.87 27.66 10.48
CA PHE A 739 -41.06 28.96 11.15
C PHE A 739 -39.84 29.91 11.07
N LEU A 740 -38.63 29.37 11.25
CA LEU A 740 -37.38 30.12 11.16
C LEU A 740 -37.09 30.63 9.74
N MET A 741 -37.39 29.83 8.71
CA MET A 741 -37.19 30.19 7.30
C MET A 741 -38.17 31.29 6.86
N ARG A 742 -39.41 31.26 7.38
CA ARG A 742 -40.40 32.33 7.20
C ARG A 742 -39.96 33.64 7.83
N ILE A 743 -39.35 33.61 9.00
CA ILE A 743 -38.80 34.80 9.67
C ILE A 743 -37.63 35.38 8.88
N VAL A 744 -36.69 34.55 8.42
CA VAL A 744 -35.54 35.00 7.64
C VAL A 744 -35.98 35.61 6.31
N LYS A 745 -36.92 34.98 5.58
CA LYS A 745 -37.49 35.57 4.35
C LYS A 745 -38.22 36.89 4.60
N ARG A 746 -38.97 37.01 5.71
CA ARG A 746 -39.60 38.28 6.11
C ARG A 746 -38.60 39.38 6.46
N LEU A 747 -37.46 39.03 7.07
CA LEU A 747 -36.41 39.97 7.43
C LEU A 747 -35.57 40.41 6.22
N TRP A 748 -35.55 39.60 5.14
CA TRP A 748 -34.77 39.84 3.92
C TRP A 748 -35.59 40.38 2.74
N ALA A 749 -36.92 40.47 2.87
CA ALA A 749 -37.76 41.14 1.89
C ALA A 749 -37.65 42.67 2.05
N ILE A 750 -36.52 43.24 1.60
CA ILE A 750 -36.35 44.68 1.44
C ILE A 750 -36.68 45.04 -0.01
N GLY A 751 -37.93 45.45 -0.21
CA GLY A 751 -38.35 46.49 -1.16
C GLY A 751 -38.17 46.26 -2.66
N ASP A 752 -39.12 45.54 -3.28
CA ASP A 752 -39.55 45.93 -4.63
C ASP A 752 -40.64 46.99 -4.48
N LYS A 753 -40.26 48.24 -4.76
CA LYS A 753 -41.20 49.35 -4.91
C LYS A 753 -42.04 49.09 -6.16
N GLU A 754 -43.34 49.19 -5.97
CA GLU A 754 -44.33 49.40 -7.02
C GLU A 754 -43.91 50.57 -7.93
N GLU A 755 -43.60 50.28 -9.19
CA GLU A 755 -43.82 51.24 -10.28
C GLU A 755 -45.25 51.08 -10.77
N VAL A 756 -46.11 51.96 -10.27
CA VAL A 756 -47.40 52.28 -10.89
C VAL A 756 -47.16 53.48 -11.80
N SER A 757 -47.31 53.31 -13.12
CA SER A 757 -47.71 54.41 -14.00
C SER A 757 -48.48 53.92 -15.23
N GLN A 758 -49.78 54.26 -15.21
CA GLN A 758 -50.80 54.38 -16.28
C GLN A 758 -51.16 53.16 -17.14
#